data_AF-A0A1G9DY16-F1
#
_entry.id   AF-A0A1G9DY16-F1
#
_cell.length_a   1.000
_cell.length_b   1.000
_cell.length_c   1.000
_cell.angle_alpha   90.00
_cell.angle_beta   90.00
_cell.angle_gamma   90.00
#
_symmetry.space_group_name_H-M   'P 1'
#
loop_
_entity.id
_entity.type
_entity.pdbx_description
1 polymer ?
#
loop_
_entity_poly.entity_id
_entity_poly.type
_entity_poly.pdbx_seq_one_letter_code
_entity_poly.pdbx_strand_id
1 'polypeptide(L)'
;MIDSSSLAAADADGSGSHDRQIDLEDVAKYGQTYKIVGGWGGGNNPFGEPIVWAGMGSSVATGDVLGDSREDILVGAGESSMQGPFSGAVWLAAPGAIEDHSTTAPDGQKIVNLNDDWVGGTNQNWYTISGEKGYDELASGPNSLDAGADLDGDGRADMLMGARFYDWKPGRTLHVPADADLENVGAAYLVASSELSIIDGNDDHYIKLQDVVDRNQPGDPYPSLNTRYSYKFLGEEAHDQAGMAVKMLGDVTGDGVADLLIGAPRGNTEPGKAYLISGGALEDLDSLDSIDQLIYLGNVAGVGGSYKFVGTSIDVFGDGSVITGDGAGSSFADLGDMDGDGRTDFAIGTSTGKSYVIGSTDLYNLDAVDGAVDGVIHLENVPYEPELVTYDAIRTSIPISGLQAQSPLRVADGELESVVEPITFQLATHGKLSEGDIATIDGVDYVVYNVADGKGTAILDTPGPGTTPKGMNFTALRMNPVVSGTGPSLTLIIPDDPDGDFERINAIQVNSINAAPSNTAAALVDGDNLVTLVCFAAGTRIITRHGEVTVERLQPGDEVLTLDNGFKPLRWVGSTRLRTCERTAPIRIRAGVFGNSEDLFVSPQHRMLIRSPLAELLFGEHEVLVAARHLVDGERVDRVSGGVVSYYHLLFDQHEIIFANGAPTESLYPAPDVVAELPEPMRQALYERLPALRDGRTPGGFESLARVALRGREARILWREMARGREHQPQRQVAPASYALAR
;
A
#
# COMPACT_ATOMS: atom_id res chain seq x y z
N MET A 1 8.31 20.77 -24.69
CA MET A 1 7.49 19.64 -25.16
C MET A 1 8.31 18.68 -25.98
N ILE A 2 8.14 17.37 -25.77
CA ILE A 2 8.88 16.34 -26.50
C ILE A 2 7.86 15.34 -27.06
N ASP A 3 7.82 15.21 -28.39
CA ASP A 3 7.04 14.14 -29.02
C ASP A 3 7.73 12.79 -28.76
N SER A 4 6.94 11.78 -28.37
CA SER A 4 7.40 10.42 -28.13
C SER A 4 8.16 9.81 -29.31
N SER A 5 7.81 10.18 -30.55
CA SER A 5 8.48 9.71 -31.76
C SER A 5 9.87 10.35 -31.97
N SER A 6 10.13 11.46 -31.28
CA SER A 6 11.37 12.24 -31.34
C SER A 6 12.36 11.88 -30.23
N LEU A 7 11.94 11.12 -29.19
CA LEU A 7 12.82 10.67 -28.11
C LEU A 7 13.99 9.81 -28.61
N ALA A 8 13.73 8.93 -29.57
CA ALA A 8 14.76 8.08 -30.17
C ALA A 8 15.79 8.87 -30.99
N ALA A 9 15.40 10.02 -31.54
CA ALA A 9 16.30 10.91 -32.24
C ALA A 9 17.11 11.76 -31.24
N ALA A 10 16.49 12.22 -30.15
CA ALA A 10 17.14 12.95 -29.07
C ALA A 10 18.18 12.14 -28.29
N ASP A 11 18.03 10.82 -28.24
CA ASP A 11 18.99 9.88 -27.68
C ASP A 11 20.24 9.68 -28.55
N ALA A 12 20.27 10.22 -29.78
CA ALA A 12 21.47 10.16 -30.61
C ALA A 12 22.39 11.34 -30.27
N ASP A 13 23.51 11.05 -29.61
CA ASP A 13 24.54 12.06 -29.36
C ASP A 13 25.14 12.59 -30.68
N GLY A 14 25.94 13.66 -30.63
CA GLY A 14 26.62 14.23 -31.81
C GLY A 14 27.55 13.26 -32.58
N SER A 15 27.71 12.01 -32.11
CA SER A 15 28.44 10.92 -32.75
C SER A 15 27.54 9.81 -33.33
N GLY A 16 26.21 9.88 -33.11
CA GLY A 16 25.22 8.90 -33.55
C GLY A 16 25.12 7.66 -32.66
N SER A 17 25.60 7.75 -31.41
CA SER A 17 25.51 6.68 -30.42
C SER A 17 24.26 6.87 -29.56
N HIS A 18 23.55 5.76 -29.28
CA HIS A 18 22.36 5.70 -28.43
C HIS A 18 22.76 5.15 -27.06
N ASP A 19 22.82 6.00 -26.04
CA ASP A 19 23.28 5.63 -24.69
C ASP A 19 22.14 5.65 -23.64
N ARG A 20 20.91 5.95 -24.08
CA ARG A 20 19.71 6.12 -23.26
C ARG A 20 19.79 7.33 -22.32
N GLN A 21 20.68 8.27 -22.60
CA GLN A 21 20.71 9.58 -21.97
C GLN A 21 20.15 10.61 -22.95
N ILE A 22 19.02 11.20 -22.56
CA ILE A 22 18.39 12.24 -23.36
C ILE A 22 18.84 13.58 -22.82
N ASP A 23 19.78 14.21 -23.53
CA ASP A 23 20.19 15.58 -23.25
C ASP A 23 19.09 16.53 -23.72
N LEU A 24 18.52 17.31 -22.79
CA LEU A 24 17.45 18.29 -23.10
C LEU A 24 17.87 19.32 -24.16
N GLU A 25 19.18 19.58 -24.30
CA GLU A 25 19.74 20.46 -25.34
C GLU A 25 19.66 19.84 -26.75
N ASP A 26 19.71 18.51 -26.86
CA ASP A 26 19.59 17.81 -28.13
C ASP A 26 18.12 17.59 -28.52
N VAL A 27 17.24 17.37 -27.54
CA VAL A 27 15.79 17.29 -27.76
C VAL A 27 15.24 18.48 -28.54
N ALA A 28 15.76 19.68 -28.28
CA ALA A 28 15.38 20.93 -28.93
C ALA A 28 15.68 21.01 -30.43
N LYS A 29 16.55 20.16 -30.97
CA LYS A 29 17.00 20.18 -32.37
C LYS A 29 16.11 19.35 -33.31
N TYR A 30 15.21 18.53 -32.75
CA TYR A 30 14.36 17.62 -33.52
C TYR A 30 12.99 18.25 -33.79
N GLY A 31 12.51 18.11 -35.04
CA GLY A 31 11.53 19.00 -35.69
C GLY A 31 10.12 19.11 -35.09
N GLN A 32 9.81 18.41 -34.00
CA GLN A 32 8.52 18.49 -33.29
C GLN A 32 8.66 18.86 -31.80
N THR A 33 9.85 19.31 -31.37
CA THR A 33 10.07 19.82 -30.02
C THR A 33 9.87 21.33 -29.99
N TYR A 34 9.08 21.82 -29.02
CA TYR A 34 8.86 23.25 -28.79
C TYR A 34 9.45 23.68 -27.45
N LYS A 35 10.19 24.79 -27.46
CA LYS A 35 10.62 25.52 -26.26
C LYS A 35 9.69 26.70 -26.03
N ILE A 36 8.94 26.67 -24.92
CA ILE A 36 8.07 27.77 -24.50
C ILE A 36 8.91 28.71 -23.63
N VAL A 37 8.86 30.01 -23.93
CA VAL A 37 9.58 31.06 -23.20
C VAL A 37 8.65 32.22 -22.91
N GLY A 38 8.95 32.96 -21.85
CA GLY A 38 8.43 34.30 -21.66
C GLY A 38 9.20 35.10 -20.61
N GLY A 39 8.86 36.39 -20.49
CA GLY A 39 9.66 37.39 -19.77
C GLY A 39 9.48 38.82 -20.31
N TRP A 40 9.60 39.82 -19.44
CA TRP A 40 9.32 41.22 -19.78
C TRP A 40 10.30 41.80 -20.82
N GLY A 41 9.84 42.11 -22.04
CA GLY A 41 10.74 42.61 -23.08
C GLY A 41 10.08 43.12 -24.36
N GLY A 42 9.50 44.32 -24.32
CA GLY A 42 9.09 45.03 -25.54
C GLY A 42 10.24 45.78 -26.22
N GLY A 43 10.13 46.01 -27.54
CA GLY A 43 11.12 46.68 -28.41
C GLY A 43 11.49 48.14 -28.09
N ASN A 44 11.19 48.63 -26.88
CA ASN A 44 11.57 49.95 -26.36
C ASN A 44 12.35 49.83 -25.03
N ASN A 45 13.20 48.82 -24.85
CA ASN A 45 14.13 48.80 -23.72
C ASN A 45 15.26 49.84 -23.94
N PRO A 46 15.33 50.95 -23.17
CA PRO A 46 16.35 51.98 -23.36
C PRO A 46 17.75 51.56 -22.87
N PHE A 47 17.91 50.34 -22.31
CA PHE A 47 19.16 49.88 -21.69
C PHE A 47 19.92 48.78 -22.44
N GLY A 48 19.39 48.22 -23.53
CA GLY A 48 20.16 47.36 -24.44
C GLY A 48 20.74 46.04 -23.88
N GLU A 49 20.30 45.58 -22.72
CA GLU A 49 20.76 44.33 -22.07
C GLU A 49 19.71 43.19 -22.23
N PRO A 50 20.14 41.91 -22.21
CA PRO A 50 19.26 40.75 -22.44
C PRO A 50 18.28 40.51 -21.29
N ILE A 51 17.03 40.19 -21.68
CA ILE A 51 15.84 39.99 -20.85
C ILE A 51 15.95 38.70 -20.02
N VAL A 52 15.71 38.77 -18.70
CA VAL A 52 15.49 37.61 -17.82
C VAL A 52 14.42 37.97 -16.77
N TRP A 53 13.75 36.95 -16.23
CA TRP A 53 12.92 36.91 -15.00
C TRP A 53 11.39 36.96 -15.17
N ALA A 54 10.82 35.95 -15.82
CA ALA A 54 9.54 35.38 -15.42
C ALA A 54 9.79 33.91 -15.05
N GLY A 55 9.33 33.45 -13.88
CA GLY A 55 9.49 32.06 -13.40
C GLY A 55 8.62 31.05 -14.14
N MET A 56 8.52 31.16 -15.47
CA MET A 56 7.64 30.34 -16.30
C MET A 56 7.99 28.86 -16.27
N GLY A 57 6.97 28.01 -16.37
CA GLY A 57 7.11 26.56 -16.30
C GLY A 57 7.31 26.05 -14.88
N SER A 58 6.85 26.80 -13.87
CA SER A 58 6.82 26.33 -12.47
C SER A 58 5.92 25.11 -12.30
N SER A 59 4.94 24.97 -13.18
CA SER A 59 4.02 23.85 -13.30
C SER A 59 3.50 23.78 -14.73
N VAL A 60 3.18 22.56 -15.16
CA VAL A 60 2.61 22.27 -16.48
C VAL A 60 1.58 21.16 -16.33
N ALA A 61 0.49 21.26 -17.09
CA ALA A 61 -0.54 20.23 -17.17
C ALA A 61 -1.01 20.09 -18.62
N THR A 62 -1.65 18.96 -18.93
CA THR A 62 -2.26 18.72 -20.22
C THR A 62 -3.66 18.15 -20.05
N GLY A 63 -4.54 18.46 -21.00
CA GLY A 63 -5.96 18.08 -20.98
C GLY A 63 -6.70 18.64 -22.17
N ASP A 64 -7.71 17.96 -22.69
CA ASP A 64 -8.60 18.49 -23.75
C ASP A 64 -9.60 19.48 -23.14
N VAL A 65 -9.11 20.64 -22.72
CA VAL A 65 -9.89 21.69 -22.04
C VAL A 65 -10.73 22.48 -23.05
N LEU A 66 -10.17 22.74 -24.23
CA LEU A 66 -10.83 23.51 -25.29
C LEU A 66 -11.80 22.65 -26.12
N GLY A 67 -11.82 21.33 -25.91
CA GLY A 67 -12.76 20.39 -26.51
C GLY A 67 -12.49 20.16 -28.00
N ASP A 68 -11.22 20.25 -28.42
CA ASP A 68 -10.79 20.00 -29.80
C ASP A 68 -10.36 18.54 -30.04
N SER A 69 -10.57 17.67 -29.03
CA SER A 69 -10.19 16.25 -29.04
C SER A 69 -8.68 16.02 -29.09
N ARG A 70 -7.88 17.04 -28.75
CA ARG A 70 -6.45 16.94 -28.52
C ARG A 70 -6.13 17.55 -27.17
N GLU A 71 -5.08 17.06 -26.54
CA GLU A 71 -4.61 17.65 -25.30
C GLU A 71 -4.11 19.08 -25.55
N ASP A 72 -4.71 20.03 -24.86
CA ASP A 72 -4.21 21.38 -24.68
C ASP A 72 -3.16 21.41 -23.57
N ILE A 73 -2.45 22.53 -23.51
CA ILE A 73 -1.33 22.70 -22.59
C ILE A 73 -1.59 23.89 -21.69
N LEU A 74 -1.39 23.66 -20.40
CA LEU A 74 -1.41 24.67 -19.38
C LEU A 74 0.02 24.91 -18.90
N VAL A 75 0.43 26.18 -18.84
CA VAL A 75 1.75 26.59 -18.34
C VAL A 75 1.56 27.63 -17.25
N GLY A 76 2.09 27.38 -16.06
CA GLY A 76 2.08 28.35 -14.95
C GLY A 76 3.36 29.18 -14.87
N ALA A 77 3.26 30.42 -14.38
CA ALA A 77 4.41 31.28 -14.06
C ALA A 77 4.64 31.43 -12.56
N GLY A 78 5.79 30.96 -12.07
CA GLY A 78 6.22 31.12 -10.68
C GLY A 78 6.65 32.53 -10.28
N GLU A 79 6.86 32.68 -8.96
CA GLU A 79 6.98 33.90 -8.13
C GLU A 79 8.05 34.94 -8.53
N SER A 80 8.91 34.68 -9.52
CA SER A 80 10.14 35.47 -9.70
C SER A 80 9.97 36.77 -10.49
N SER A 81 9.05 37.64 -10.06
CA SER A 81 9.25 39.09 -10.16
C SER A 81 8.25 39.85 -9.29
N MET A 82 8.75 40.45 -8.20
CA MET A 82 8.04 41.42 -7.36
C MET A 82 7.14 42.36 -8.21
N GLN A 83 5.80 42.23 -8.05
CA GLN A 83 4.79 43.22 -8.45
C GLN A 83 4.53 43.41 -9.96
N GLY A 84 4.82 42.43 -10.81
CA GLY A 84 4.36 42.41 -12.20
C GLY A 84 2.87 42.01 -12.33
N PRO A 85 2.09 42.57 -13.28
CA PRO A 85 0.65 42.27 -13.44
C PRO A 85 0.29 40.82 -13.79
N PHE A 86 1.28 39.95 -14.01
CA PHE A 86 1.12 38.55 -14.42
C PHE A 86 1.95 37.58 -13.55
N SER A 87 2.42 38.05 -12.39
CA SER A 87 2.97 37.17 -11.36
C SER A 87 1.90 36.13 -11.04
N GLY A 88 2.21 34.86 -11.28
CA GLY A 88 1.29 33.79 -11.02
C GLY A 88 0.36 33.33 -12.15
N ALA A 89 0.38 33.96 -13.33
CA ALA A 89 -0.59 33.63 -14.40
C ALA A 89 -0.45 32.21 -14.95
N VAL A 90 -1.55 31.71 -15.54
CA VAL A 90 -1.60 30.44 -16.29
C VAL A 90 -1.98 30.74 -17.75
N TRP A 91 -1.30 30.11 -18.69
CA TRP A 91 -1.64 30.15 -20.12
C TRP A 91 -2.18 28.80 -20.56
N LEU A 92 -3.34 28.81 -21.22
CA LEU A 92 -3.95 27.64 -21.84
C LEU A 92 -3.87 27.76 -23.37
N ALA A 93 -3.30 26.75 -24.02
CA ALA A 93 -3.01 26.77 -25.44
C ALA A 93 -3.27 25.43 -26.12
N ALA A 94 -4.04 25.46 -27.21
CA ALA A 94 -4.20 24.31 -28.10
C ALA A 94 -2.92 24.01 -28.90
N PRO A 95 -2.67 22.75 -29.29
CA PRO A 95 -1.50 22.39 -30.09
C PRO A 95 -1.35 23.21 -31.38
N GLY A 96 -2.45 23.45 -32.10
CA GLY A 96 -2.42 24.26 -33.32
C GLY A 96 -1.97 25.71 -33.08
N ALA A 97 -2.37 26.28 -31.95
CA ALA A 97 -1.95 27.62 -31.57
C ALA A 97 -0.45 27.69 -31.23
N ILE A 98 0.11 26.61 -30.66
CA ILE A 98 1.54 26.49 -30.41
C ILE A 98 2.33 26.42 -31.73
N GLU A 99 1.83 25.68 -32.71
CA GLU A 99 2.46 25.58 -34.03
C GLU A 99 2.49 26.94 -34.74
N ASP A 100 1.34 27.63 -34.79
CA ASP A 100 1.15 28.90 -35.50
C ASP A 100 2.00 30.04 -34.93
N HIS A 101 2.28 30.01 -33.62
CA HIS A 101 3.04 31.04 -32.90
C HIS A 101 4.49 30.64 -32.61
N SER A 102 4.95 29.53 -33.19
CA SER A 102 6.35 29.12 -33.08
C SER A 102 7.24 29.82 -34.11
N THR A 103 8.40 30.28 -33.66
CA THR A 103 9.49 30.77 -34.53
C THR A 103 10.61 29.75 -34.56
N THR A 104 11.27 29.57 -35.71
CA THR A 104 12.44 28.68 -35.81
C THR A 104 13.72 29.50 -35.69
N ALA A 105 14.50 29.26 -34.64
CA ALA A 105 15.80 29.87 -34.43
C ALA A 105 16.84 29.34 -35.45
N PRO A 106 17.97 30.03 -35.67
CA PRO A 106 18.98 29.64 -36.65
C PRO A 106 19.60 28.25 -36.45
N ASP A 107 19.53 27.71 -35.23
CA ASP A 107 19.97 26.36 -34.85
C ASP A 107 18.90 25.28 -35.08
N GLY A 108 17.73 25.65 -35.60
CA GLY A 108 16.60 24.76 -35.86
C GLY A 108 15.61 24.63 -34.70
N GLN A 109 15.87 25.27 -33.55
CA GLN A 109 15.00 25.21 -32.38
C GLN A 109 13.67 25.96 -32.64
N LYS A 110 12.53 25.31 -32.38
CA LYS A 110 11.22 25.98 -32.37
C LYS A 110 10.96 26.66 -31.02
N ILE A 111 10.75 27.96 -31.03
CA ILE A 111 10.54 28.81 -29.85
C ILE A 111 9.15 29.44 -29.91
N VAL A 112 8.39 29.28 -28.83
CA VAL A 112 7.07 29.88 -28.63
C VAL A 112 7.21 30.96 -27.56
N ASN A 113 6.97 32.21 -27.93
CA ASN A 113 7.15 33.37 -27.04
C ASN A 113 5.78 33.88 -26.55
N LEU A 114 5.48 33.68 -25.27
CA LEU A 114 4.19 34.08 -24.70
C LEU A 114 4.03 35.61 -24.53
N ASN A 115 5.10 36.40 -24.71
CA ASN A 115 5.05 37.86 -24.52
C ASN A 115 4.57 38.67 -25.73
N ASP A 116 4.64 38.11 -26.94
CA ASP A 116 4.35 38.90 -28.15
C ASP A 116 2.85 39.23 -28.29
N ASP A 117 1.99 38.63 -27.45
CA ASP A 117 0.52 38.72 -27.48
C ASP A 117 -0.09 39.37 -26.23
N TRP A 118 0.67 40.27 -25.60
CA TRP A 118 0.63 40.59 -24.17
C TRP A 118 -0.72 40.90 -23.48
N VAL A 119 -1.74 41.52 -24.08
CA VAL A 119 -2.97 41.86 -23.33
C VAL A 119 -4.14 42.06 -24.28
N GLY A 120 -5.28 41.44 -23.96
CA GLY A 120 -6.64 41.83 -24.36
C GLY A 120 -6.79 42.46 -25.75
N GLY A 121 -7.21 41.64 -26.72
CA GLY A 121 -7.99 42.16 -27.85
C GLY A 121 -7.63 41.71 -29.26
N THR A 122 -6.65 40.81 -29.49
CA THR A 122 -6.42 40.27 -30.85
C THR A 122 -6.04 38.80 -30.97
N ASN A 123 -5.57 38.13 -29.90
CA ASN A 123 -5.14 36.74 -30.03
C ASN A 123 -6.29 35.79 -29.69
N GLN A 124 -6.93 35.23 -30.71
CA GLN A 124 -8.04 34.29 -30.55
C GLN A 124 -7.58 32.86 -30.20
N ASN A 125 -6.28 32.65 -30.03
CA ASN A 125 -5.71 31.31 -30.08
C ASN A 125 -5.30 30.75 -28.70
N TRP A 126 -5.22 31.57 -27.63
CA TRP A 126 -4.89 31.15 -26.26
C TRP A 126 -5.74 31.88 -25.21
N TYR A 127 -5.91 31.27 -24.03
CA TYR A 127 -6.45 31.94 -22.84
C TYR A 127 -5.34 32.33 -21.87
N THR A 128 -5.47 33.50 -21.25
CA THR A 128 -4.65 33.91 -20.11
C THR A 128 -5.52 33.95 -18.87
N ILE A 129 -5.17 33.17 -17.85
CA ILE A 129 -5.90 33.05 -16.59
C ILE A 129 -5.09 33.74 -15.50
N SER A 130 -5.73 34.64 -14.77
CA SER A 130 -5.13 35.46 -13.73
C SER A 130 -5.91 35.40 -12.42
N GLY A 131 -5.24 35.75 -11.33
CA GLY A 131 -5.82 35.72 -9.98
C GLY A 131 -6.82 36.83 -9.71
N GLU A 132 -7.12 37.01 -8.44
CA GLU A 132 -7.98 38.10 -7.98
C GLU A 132 -7.36 39.50 -8.23
N LYS A 133 -8.20 40.53 -8.37
CA LYS A 133 -7.76 41.85 -8.83
C LYS A 133 -6.84 42.55 -7.80
N GLY A 134 -5.58 42.67 -8.22
CA GLY A 134 -4.67 43.73 -7.76
C GLY A 134 -3.67 43.25 -6.73
N TYR A 135 -2.75 42.39 -7.18
CA TYR A 135 -1.62 41.77 -6.46
C TYR A 135 -1.83 40.31 -6.02
N ASP A 136 -2.93 39.65 -6.41
CA ASP A 136 -3.12 38.21 -6.13
C ASP A 136 -2.42 37.34 -7.19
N GLU A 137 -1.56 36.44 -6.74
CA GLU A 137 -0.60 35.70 -7.56
C GLU A 137 -1.02 34.22 -7.66
N LEU A 138 -1.57 33.78 -8.80
CA LEU A 138 -1.97 32.37 -9.04
C LEU A 138 -0.79 31.37 -9.16
N ALA A 139 0.44 31.82 -8.95
CA ALA A 139 1.65 31.00 -8.95
C ALA A 139 2.80 31.69 -8.19
N SER A 140 2.78 31.54 -6.86
CA SER A 140 3.98 31.65 -6.03
C SER A 140 4.41 30.23 -5.63
N GLY A 141 5.33 29.67 -6.42
CA GLY A 141 5.49 28.22 -6.55
C GLY A 141 5.65 27.37 -5.26
N PRO A 142 5.61 26.03 -5.38
CA PRO A 142 5.07 25.26 -6.51
C PRO A 142 3.55 25.36 -6.49
N ASN A 143 2.94 25.94 -7.53
CA ASN A 143 1.48 25.92 -7.67
C ASN A 143 1.17 24.82 -8.66
N SER A 144 0.69 23.72 -8.13
CA SER A 144 0.30 22.58 -8.92
C SER A 144 -0.84 22.97 -9.88
N LEU A 145 -0.71 22.55 -11.13
CA LEU A 145 -1.75 22.64 -12.14
C LEU A 145 -2.11 21.21 -12.50
N ASP A 146 -3.39 20.93 -12.67
CA ASP A 146 -3.86 19.69 -13.26
C ASP A 146 -5.03 19.94 -14.20
N ALA A 147 -5.11 19.14 -15.26
CA ALA A 147 -6.12 19.25 -16.30
C ALA A 147 -6.53 17.85 -16.84
N GLY A 148 -6.52 16.83 -15.98
CA GLY A 148 -6.68 15.44 -16.42
C GLY A 148 -8.10 14.85 -16.39
N ALA A 149 -9.07 15.49 -15.72
CA ALA A 149 -10.38 14.90 -15.43
C ALA A 149 -11.54 15.77 -15.92
N ASP A 150 -12.66 15.12 -16.25
CA ASP A 150 -13.94 15.70 -16.63
C ASP A 150 -14.91 15.55 -15.44
N LEU A 151 -15.10 16.62 -14.67
CA LEU A 151 -15.91 16.61 -13.44
C LEU A 151 -17.38 16.89 -13.73
N ASP A 152 -17.68 17.70 -14.76
CA ASP A 152 -19.07 18.05 -15.11
C ASP A 152 -19.72 17.11 -16.14
N GLY A 153 -18.94 16.19 -16.72
CA GLY A 153 -19.37 15.14 -17.63
C GLY A 153 -19.65 15.63 -19.05
N ASP A 154 -19.11 16.78 -19.45
CA ASP A 154 -19.30 17.35 -20.79
C ASP A 154 -18.37 16.74 -21.85
N GLY A 155 -17.46 15.87 -21.44
CA GLY A 155 -16.47 15.18 -22.26
C GLY A 155 -15.17 15.96 -22.47
N ARG A 156 -14.97 17.07 -21.77
CA ARG A 156 -13.75 17.89 -21.80
C ARG A 156 -13.06 17.85 -20.45
N ALA A 157 -11.76 18.08 -20.47
CA ALA A 157 -11.03 18.16 -19.22
C ALA A 157 -11.26 19.51 -18.53
N ASP A 158 -11.48 19.49 -17.23
CA ASP A 158 -11.56 20.67 -16.38
C ASP A 158 -10.17 21.05 -15.87
N MET A 159 -10.06 22.16 -15.12
CA MET A 159 -8.78 22.65 -14.63
C MET A 159 -8.81 22.82 -13.11
N LEU A 160 -7.77 22.31 -12.45
CA LEU A 160 -7.53 22.51 -11.02
C LEU A 160 -6.22 23.27 -10.82
N MET A 161 -6.29 24.38 -10.08
CA MET A 161 -5.18 25.33 -9.97
C MET A 161 -4.96 25.77 -8.52
N GLY A 162 -3.74 25.61 -8.02
CA GLY A 162 -3.33 26.14 -6.73
C GLY A 162 -3.06 27.65 -6.74
N ALA A 163 -3.30 28.34 -5.61
CA ALA A 163 -3.05 29.76 -5.41
C ALA A 163 -2.62 30.05 -3.96
N ARG A 164 -1.86 31.14 -3.75
CA ARG A 164 -1.40 31.59 -2.43
C ARG A 164 -1.70 33.07 -2.26
N PHE A 165 -2.17 33.48 -1.09
CA PHE A 165 -2.50 34.88 -0.81
C PHE A 165 -1.39 35.59 -0.01
N TYR A 166 -0.84 36.67 -0.54
CA TYR A 166 0.01 37.58 0.24
C TYR A 166 -0.83 38.73 0.80
N ASP A 167 -1.19 38.61 2.08
CA ASP A 167 -1.57 39.68 3.01
C ASP A 167 -2.50 40.80 2.47
N TRP A 168 -3.77 40.73 2.87
CA TRP A 168 -4.86 41.62 2.45
C TRP A 168 -4.82 43.00 3.15
N LYS A 169 -4.90 44.08 2.36
CA LYS A 169 -5.18 45.45 2.86
C LYS A 169 -6.56 45.58 3.52
N PRO A 170 -6.69 46.07 4.77
CA PRO A 170 -7.96 46.13 5.49
C PRO A 170 -9.08 46.84 4.70
N GLY A 171 -10.23 46.16 4.52
CA GLY A 171 -11.48 46.77 4.00
C GLY A 171 -12.14 46.15 2.76
N ARG A 172 -11.79 44.92 2.34
CA ARG A 172 -12.39 44.20 1.19
C ARG A 172 -12.90 42.82 1.59
N THR A 173 -14.07 42.75 2.21
CA THR A 173 -14.65 41.55 2.82
C THR A 173 -14.58 40.31 1.91
N LEU A 174 -13.58 39.45 2.11
CA LEU A 174 -13.68 38.04 1.76
C LEU A 174 -14.76 37.47 2.70
N HIS A 175 -15.80 36.84 2.15
CA HIS A 175 -16.76 36.11 2.96
C HIS A 175 -16.01 34.97 3.60
N VAL A 176 -15.73 35.12 4.88
CA VAL A 176 -15.06 34.14 5.72
C VAL A 176 -15.73 34.22 7.09
N PRO A 177 -15.88 33.11 7.83
CA PRO A 177 -16.27 33.14 9.23
C PRO A 177 -15.56 34.28 9.99
N ALA A 178 -16.30 35.02 10.82
CA ALA A 178 -15.82 36.24 11.48
C ALA A 178 -14.64 36.02 12.46
N ASP A 179 -14.28 34.76 12.69
CA ASP A 179 -13.26 34.23 13.57
C ASP A 179 -12.07 33.57 12.84
N ALA A 180 -12.09 33.47 11.52
CA ALA A 180 -10.97 32.91 10.76
C ALA A 180 -9.78 33.88 10.68
N ASP A 181 -8.61 33.40 11.06
CA ASP A 181 -7.34 34.11 10.86
C ASP A 181 -6.88 33.90 9.41
N LEU A 182 -7.01 34.96 8.60
CA LEU A 182 -6.80 34.91 7.15
C LEU A 182 -5.38 35.30 6.71
N GLU A 183 -4.43 35.39 7.64
CA GLU A 183 -3.06 35.73 7.29
C GLU A 183 -2.44 34.61 6.42
N ASN A 184 -2.31 34.86 5.12
CA ASN A 184 -1.63 33.98 4.15
C ASN A 184 -2.20 32.55 4.08
N VAL A 185 -3.52 32.42 4.16
CA VAL A 185 -4.23 31.17 3.86
C VAL A 185 -4.02 30.85 2.37
N GLY A 186 -3.85 29.57 2.00
CA GLY A 186 -3.80 29.19 0.59
C GLY A 186 -5.19 29.03 -0.04
N ALA A 187 -5.27 28.82 -1.35
CA ALA A 187 -6.50 28.42 -2.02
C ALA A 187 -6.26 27.52 -3.23
N ALA A 188 -7.31 26.82 -3.67
CA ALA A 188 -7.34 26.18 -4.98
C ALA A 188 -8.59 26.61 -5.75
N TYR A 189 -8.53 26.53 -7.07
CA TYR A 189 -9.62 26.86 -7.97
C TYR A 189 -9.88 25.68 -8.90
N LEU A 190 -11.10 25.19 -8.89
CA LEU A 190 -11.64 24.30 -9.90
C LEU A 190 -12.38 25.15 -10.92
N VAL A 191 -12.02 25.03 -12.20
CA VAL A 191 -12.64 25.75 -13.30
C VAL A 191 -13.13 24.72 -14.31
N ALA A 192 -14.44 24.62 -14.44
CA ALA A 192 -15.06 23.79 -15.44
C ALA A 192 -14.85 24.39 -16.84
N SER A 193 -14.40 23.57 -17.76
CA SER A 193 -14.10 23.96 -19.14
C SER A 193 -15.34 24.48 -19.87
N SER A 194 -16.51 23.91 -19.56
CA SER A 194 -17.82 24.34 -20.06
C SER A 194 -18.19 25.78 -19.67
N GLU A 195 -17.53 26.34 -18.65
CA GLU A 195 -17.81 27.66 -18.07
C GLU A 195 -16.79 28.73 -18.47
N LEU A 196 -15.73 28.38 -19.21
CA LEU A 196 -14.69 29.32 -19.65
C LEU A 196 -15.23 30.60 -20.27
N SER A 197 -16.17 30.47 -21.21
CA SER A 197 -16.80 31.62 -21.89
C SER A 197 -17.67 32.48 -20.96
N ILE A 198 -18.25 31.86 -19.93
CA ILE A 198 -19.06 32.55 -18.92
C ILE A 198 -18.12 33.38 -18.04
N ILE A 199 -17.00 32.80 -17.61
CA ILE A 199 -16.03 33.47 -16.74
C ILE A 199 -15.26 34.56 -17.47
N ASP A 200 -14.94 34.37 -18.76
CA ASP A 200 -14.34 35.39 -19.63
C ASP A 200 -15.28 36.61 -19.80
N GLY A 201 -16.57 36.38 -20.06
CA GLY A 201 -17.64 37.38 -19.98
C GLY A 201 -17.59 38.53 -21.02
N ASN A 202 -16.42 38.93 -21.50
CA ASN A 202 -16.19 39.92 -22.54
C ASN A 202 -15.50 39.34 -23.78
N ASP A 203 -15.20 38.02 -23.78
CA ASP A 203 -14.65 37.26 -24.90
C ASP A 203 -13.29 37.82 -25.36
N ASP A 204 -12.50 38.31 -24.40
CA ASP A 204 -11.15 38.81 -24.64
C ASP A 204 -10.06 37.77 -24.37
N HIS A 205 -10.47 36.55 -24.01
CA HIS A 205 -9.64 35.41 -23.61
C HIS A 205 -8.75 35.71 -22.41
N TYR A 206 -9.17 36.65 -21.55
CA TYR A 206 -8.51 37.00 -20.30
C TYR A 206 -9.42 36.76 -19.10
N ILE A 207 -9.20 35.62 -18.47
CA ILE A 207 -10.00 35.11 -17.35
C ILE A 207 -9.44 35.60 -16.02
N LYS A 208 -10.32 36.03 -15.12
CA LYS A 208 -9.96 36.34 -13.72
C LYS A 208 -10.64 35.32 -12.82
N LEU A 209 -9.87 34.60 -12.01
CA LEU A 209 -10.44 33.59 -11.11
C LEU A 209 -11.27 34.20 -9.97
N GLN A 210 -11.21 35.53 -9.75
CA GLN A 210 -12.19 36.22 -8.93
C GLN A 210 -13.63 36.02 -9.43
N ASP A 211 -13.80 35.83 -10.73
CA ASP A 211 -15.12 35.69 -11.35
C ASP A 211 -15.72 34.27 -11.13
N VAL A 212 -14.91 33.33 -10.60
CA VAL A 212 -15.37 32.02 -10.07
C VAL A 212 -16.14 32.23 -8.77
N VAL A 213 -15.74 33.19 -7.93
CA VAL A 213 -16.32 33.46 -6.60
C VAL A 213 -16.61 34.94 -6.41
N ASP A 214 -17.82 35.38 -6.73
CA ASP A 214 -18.39 36.64 -6.20
C ASP A 214 -19.86 36.84 -6.60
N ARG A 215 -20.81 36.04 -6.10
CA ARG A 215 -22.22 36.17 -6.56
C ARG A 215 -23.30 36.14 -5.49
N ASN A 216 -23.49 37.32 -4.87
CA ASN A 216 -24.74 38.08 -4.85
C ASN A 216 -24.66 39.25 -3.86
N GLN A 217 -23.56 40.02 -3.83
CA GLN A 217 -23.53 41.19 -2.95
C GLN A 217 -24.34 42.35 -3.55
N PRO A 218 -25.24 42.98 -2.76
CA PRO A 218 -25.89 44.22 -3.15
C PRO A 218 -24.84 45.32 -3.37
N GLY A 219 -24.52 45.63 -4.63
CA GLY A 219 -23.60 46.71 -4.98
C GLY A 219 -22.50 46.35 -5.98
N ASP A 220 -22.39 45.09 -6.40
CA ASP A 220 -21.49 44.73 -7.50
C ASP A 220 -22.01 45.32 -8.83
N PRO A 221 -21.19 46.09 -9.59
CA PRO A 221 -21.55 46.57 -10.93
C PRO A 221 -21.64 45.48 -12.01
N TYR A 222 -21.20 44.24 -11.77
CA TYR A 222 -21.22 43.15 -12.76
C TYR A 222 -22.41 42.20 -12.55
N PRO A 223 -23.01 41.66 -13.64
CA PRO A 223 -24.10 40.70 -13.55
C PRO A 223 -23.62 39.37 -12.97
N SER A 224 -24.51 38.64 -12.30
CA SER A 224 -24.16 37.35 -11.75
C SER A 224 -23.85 36.34 -12.88
N LEU A 225 -22.59 35.96 -13.10
CA LEU A 225 -22.11 34.99 -14.09
C LEU A 225 -22.53 33.51 -13.87
N ASN A 226 -23.78 33.12 -13.61
CA ASN A 226 -24.29 31.73 -13.41
C ASN A 226 -23.38 30.49 -13.73
N THR A 227 -22.31 30.31 -12.95
CA THR A 227 -21.44 29.12 -12.88
C THR A 227 -22.04 28.13 -11.90
N ARG A 228 -21.79 26.85 -12.14
CA ARG A 228 -22.35 25.70 -11.44
C ARG A 228 -21.28 24.66 -11.11
N TYR A 229 -20.24 24.54 -11.94
CA TYR A 229 -19.23 23.49 -11.79
C TYR A 229 -17.83 24.02 -11.44
N SER A 230 -17.67 25.35 -11.41
CA SER A 230 -16.45 26.01 -10.96
C SER A 230 -16.54 26.41 -9.48
N TYR A 231 -15.49 26.13 -8.72
CA TYR A 231 -15.43 26.33 -7.27
C TYR A 231 -14.07 26.91 -6.83
N LYS A 232 -14.07 27.60 -5.69
CA LYS A 232 -12.86 27.93 -4.95
C LYS A 232 -12.83 27.18 -3.64
N PHE A 233 -11.67 26.66 -3.31
CA PHE A 233 -11.39 26.01 -2.04
C PHE A 233 -10.50 26.92 -1.21
N LEU A 234 -10.92 27.23 0.02
CA LEU A 234 -10.14 28.03 0.95
C LEU A 234 -9.55 27.16 2.05
N GLY A 235 -8.28 27.41 2.37
CA GLY A 235 -7.60 26.79 3.51
C GLY A 235 -8.29 27.06 4.85
N GLU A 236 -7.98 26.22 5.84
CA GLU A 236 -8.61 26.28 7.16
C GLU A 236 -7.80 27.08 8.19
N GLU A 237 -6.52 27.32 7.94
CA GLU A 237 -5.61 27.98 8.87
C GLU A 237 -4.74 29.06 8.20
N ALA A 238 -4.42 30.11 8.96
CA ALA A 238 -3.38 31.05 8.58
C ALA A 238 -2.07 30.31 8.25
N HIS A 239 -1.45 30.71 7.14
CA HIS A 239 -0.21 30.14 6.61
C HIS A 239 -0.27 28.65 6.23
N ASP A 240 -1.45 28.05 6.06
CA ASP A 240 -1.57 26.63 5.73
C ASP A 240 -1.07 26.25 4.33
N GLN A 241 -1.05 27.25 3.44
CA GLN A 241 -0.68 27.10 2.04
C GLN A 241 -1.55 26.07 1.30
N ALA A 242 -2.85 26.01 1.59
CA ALA A 242 -3.79 25.25 0.76
C ALA A 242 -3.61 25.52 -0.74
N GLY A 243 -3.75 24.48 -1.57
CA GLY A 243 -3.48 24.56 -3.01
C GLY A 243 -2.00 24.50 -3.39
N MET A 244 -1.10 24.31 -2.44
CA MET A 244 0.32 24.05 -2.71
C MET A 244 0.53 22.86 -3.65
N ALA A 245 -0.17 21.78 -3.38
CA ALA A 245 -0.30 20.66 -4.30
C ALA A 245 -1.78 20.50 -4.64
N VAL A 246 -2.07 20.20 -5.89
CA VAL A 246 -3.40 19.84 -6.36
C VAL A 246 -3.26 18.71 -7.37
N LYS A 247 -4.25 17.82 -7.41
CA LYS A 247 -4.29 16.71 -8.36
C LYS A 247 -5.74 16.37 -8.64
N MET A 248 -6.13 16.27 -9.91
CA MET A 248 -7.36 15.61 -10.28
C MET A 248 -7.07 14.12 -10.43
N LEU A 249 -7.94 13.30 -9.85
CA LEU A 249 -7.89 11.85 -9.86
C LEU A 249 -9.00 11.31 -10.76
N GLY A 250 -8.98 10.00 -11.00
CA GLY A 250 -10.21 9.31 -11.42
C GLY A 250 -11.21 9.19 -10.25
N ASP A 251 -12.07 8.19 -10.34
CA ASP A 251 -13.11 7.92 -9.34
C ASP A 251 -12.55 7.06 -8.20
N VAL A 252 -12.16 7.70 -7.10
CA VAL A 252 -11.65 7.06 -5.87
C VAL A 252 -12.83 6.60 -5.01
N THR A 253 -13.86 7.44 -4.90
CA THR A 253 -15.01 7.20 -4.00
C THR A 253 -16.03 6.22 -4.56
N GLY A 254 -15.95 5.90 -5.85
CA GLY A 254 -16.81 4.98 -6.59
C GLY A 254 -18.20 5.54 -6.88
N ASP A 255 -18.33 6.86 -6.94
CA ASP A 255 -19.60 7.56 -7.24
C ASP A 255 -19.80 7.80 -8.75
N GLY A 256 -18.80 7.44 -9.57
CA GLY A 256 -18.79 7.59 -11.02
C GLY A 256 -18.35 8.97 -11.49
N VAL A 257 -17.92 9.85 -10.59
CA VAL A 257 -17.37 11.19 -10.86
C VAL A 257 -15.88 11.17 -10.49
N ALA A 258 -15.07 11.95 -11.21
CA ALA A 258 -13.68 12.13 -10.83
C ALA A 258 -13.56 12.83 -9.47
N ASP A 259 -12.48 12.56 -8.75
CA ASP A 259 -12.21 13.16 -7.45
C ASP A 259 -10.99 14.09 -7.51
N LEU A 260 -10.75 14.87 -6.44
CA LEU A 260 -9.63 15.81 -6.41
C LEU A 260 -8.90 15.82 -5.07
N LEU A 261 -7.58 16.03 -5.13
CA LEU A 261 -6.71 16.22 -3.98
C LEU A 261 -6.25 17.67 -3.90
N ILE A 262 -6.30 18.24 -2.70
CA ILE A 262 -5.76 19.57 -2.39
C ILE A 262 -4.84 19.45 -1.17
N GLY A 263 -3.63 20.00 -1.25
CA GLY A 263 -2.63 19.97 -0.19
C GLY A 263 -2.50 21.31 0.51
N ALA A 264 -2.42 21.28 1.84
CA ALA A 264 -2.12 22.40 2.72
C ALA A 264 -0.96 21.99 3.66
N PRO A 265 0.29 21.92 3.15
CA PRO A 265 1.41 21.31 3.87
C PRO A 265 2.01 22.17 4.98
N ARG A 266 1.43 23.33 5.29
CA ARG A 266 1.90 24.22 6.37
C ARG A 266 0.74 24.56 7.31
N GLY A 267 0.98 25.49 8.22
CA GLY A 267 0.04 26.00 9.20
C GLY A 267 0.82 26.66 10.34
N ASN A 268 0.12 27.40 11.19
CA ASN A 268 0.77 28.11 12.30
C ASN A 268 1.34 27.15 13.37
N THR A 269 0.67 26.01 13.61
CA THR A 269 1.03 25.07 14.69
C THR A 269 0.79 23.60 14.37
N GLU A 270 0.37 23.26 13.16
CA GLU A 270 -0.15 21.92 12.84
C GLU A 270 0.71 21.14 11.84
N PRO A 271 0.64 19.79 11.85
CA PRO A 271 1.15 18.97 10.77
C PRO A 271 0.51 19.35 9.42
N GLY A 272 1.21 19.08 8.33
CA GLY A 272 0.67 19.35 6.99
C GLY A 272 -0.58 18.52 6.72
N LYS A 273 -1.48 19.02 5.88
CA LYS A 273 -2.78 18.40 5.58
C LYS A 273 -2.95 18.15 4.09
N ALA A 274 -3.77 17.17 3.77
CA ALA A 274 -4.29 16.95 2.42
C ALA A 274 -5.79 16.67 2.49
N TYR A 275 -6.51 16.98 1.42
CA TYR A 275 -7.95 16.84 1.35
C TYR A 275 -8.29 16.07 0.08
N LEU A 276 -8.93 14.90 0.22
CA LEU A 276 -9.60 14.20 -0.88
C LEU A 276 -11.04 14.69 -0.90
N ILE A 277 -11.46 15.27 -2.01
CA ILE A 277 -12.80 15.82 -2.20
C ILE A 277 -13.46 15.02 -3.32
N SER A 278 -14.62 14.43 -3.01
CA SER A 278 -15.41 13.75 -4.02
C SER A 278 -15.99 14.76 -5.01
N GLY A 279 -15.88 14.49 -6.31
CA GLY A 279 -16.51 15.32 -7.33
C GLY A 279 -18.03 15.35 -7.20
N GLY A 280 -18.64 14.23 -6.79
CA GLY A 280 -20.06 14.13 -6.48
C GLY A 280 -20.49 14.90 -5.22
N ALA A 281 -19.55 15.30 -4.35
CA ALA A 281 -19.82 15.99 -3.09
C ALA A 281 -19.71 17.53 -3.18
N LEU A 282 -19.33 18.11 -4.33
CA LEU A 282 -19.05 19.54 -4.46
C LEU A 282 -20.28 20.42 -4.15
N GLU A 283 -21.46 20.09 -4.69
CA GLU A 283 -22.71 20.82 -4.40
C GLU A 283 -23.10 20.70 -2.91
N ASP A 284 -22.86 19.54 -2.28
CA ASP A 284 -23.15 19.32 -0.86
C ASP A 284 -22.22 20.12 0.04
N LEU A 285 -20.92 20.17 -0.29
CA LEU A 285 -19.90 20.94 0.43
C LEU A 285 -20.17 22.45 0.39
N ASP A 286 -20.49 22.99 -0.79
CA ASP A 286 -20.87 24.41 -0.99
C ASP A 286 -22.18 24.76 -0.25
N SER A 287 -23.02 23.77 0.07
CA SER A 287 -24.28 24.01 0.78
C SER A 287 -24.13 24.10 2.31
N LEU A 288 -22.95 23.77 2.87
CA LEU A 288 -22.74 23.70 4.32
C LEU A 288 -22.73 25.07 5.01
N ASP A 289 -22.44 26.14 4.27
CA ASP A 289 -22.42 27.51 4.74
C ASP A 289 -23.29 28.44 3.89
N SER A 290 -22.93 28.61 2.61
CA SER A 290 -23.54 29.50 1.65
C SER A 290 -23.30 28.98 0.25
N ILE A 291 -24.36 28.88 -0.55
CA ILE A 291 -24.26 28.51 -1.97
C ILE A 291 -23.66 29.69 -2.75
N ASP A 292 -22.34 29.77 -2.79
CA ASP A 292 -21.58 30.85 -3.42
C ASP A 292 -20.31 30.37 -4.13
N GLN A 293 -20.16 29.05 -4.31
CA GLN A 293 -19.05 28.38 -4.97
C GLN A 293 -17.74 28.51 -4.19
N LEU A 294 -17.83 28.79 -2.88
CA LEU A 294 -16.69 28.84 -1.95
C LEU A 294 -16.79 27.69 -0.94
N ILE A 295 -15.87 26.74 -1.03
CA ILE A 295 -15.78 25.60 -0.13
C ILE A 295 -14.62 25.81 0.85
N TYR A 296 -14.89 25.79 2.16
CA TYR A 296 -13.82 25.73 3.16
C TYR A 296 -13.33 24.30 3.34
N LEU A 297 -12.01 24.10 3.23
CA LEU A 297 -11.40 22.78 3.35
C LEU A 297 -11.59 22.15 4.75
N GLY A 298 -11.77 22.97 5.78
CA GLY A 298 -12.10 22.48 7.13
C GLY A 298 -13.45 21.77 7.24
N ASN A 299 -14.36 21.96 6.26
CA ASN A 299 -15.68 21.33 6.23
C ASN A 299 -15.70 20.01 5.43
N VAL A 300 -14.57 19.60 4.84
CA VAL A 300 -14.51 18.48 3.89
C VAL A 300 -14.69 17.11 4.55
N ALA A 301 -14.18 16.95 5.77
CA ALA A 301 -14.13 15.66 6.45
C ALA A 301 -15.53 15.02 6.58
N GLY A 302 -15.69 13.82 5.99
CA GLY A 302 -16.87 12.96 6.15
C GLY A 302 -18.04 13.32 5.24
N VAL A 303 -17.90 14.33 4.38
CA VAL A 303 -18.97 14.78 3.48
C VAL A 303 -18.87 14.06 2.14
N GLY A 304 -19.89 13.25 1.82
CA GLY A 304 -20.03 12.64 0.49
C GLY A 304 -18.86 11.74 0.07
N GLY A 305 -18.17 11.07 1.01
CA GLY A 305 -16.99 10.26 0.71
C GLY A 305 -15.68 11.06 0.62
N SER A 306 -15.70 12.33 1.04
CA SER A 306 -14.51 13.17 1.14
C SER A 306 -13.78 12.98 2.48
N TYR A 307 -12.46 13.16 2.45
CA TYR A 307 -11.57 12.89 3.59
C TYR A 307 -10.54 14.00 3.81
N LYS A 308 -10.24 14.28 5.08
CA LYS A 308 -9.13 15.11 5.51
C LYS A 308 -7.99 14.22 6.01
N PHE A 309 -6.82 14.33 5.41
CA PHE A 309 -5.61 13.66 5.87
C PHE A 309 -4.77 14.60 6.73
N VAL A 310 -4.42 14.16 7.93
CA VAL A 310 -3.60 14.92 8.88
C VAL A 310 -2.22 14.27 8.95
N GLY A 311 -1.18 15.04 8.63
CA GLY A 311 0.20 14.60 8.70
C GLY A 311 0.69 14.33 10.13
N THR A 312 1.95 13.93 10.22
CA THR A 312 2.61 13.62 11.49
C THR A 312 3.30 14.86 12.08
N SER A 313 3.23 15.00 13.40
CA SER A 313 3.94 16.05 14.14
C SER A 313 5.05 15.46 15.00
N ILE A 314 6.14 16.20 15.18
CA ILE A 314 7.21 15.81 16.11
C ILE A 314 7.07 16.67 17.38
N ASP A 315 6.60 16.03 18.46
CA ASP A 315 6.72 16.56 19.83
C ASP A 315 8.08 16.14 20.42
N VAL A 316 9.08 17.01 20.27
CA VAL A 316 10.44 16.75 20.78
C VAL A 316 10.52 16.86 22.31
N PHE A 317 9.56 17.55 22.95
CA PHE A 317 9.63 17.86 24.37
C PHE A 317 8.66 17.06 25.23
N GLY A 318 7.70 16.35 24.62
CA GLY A 318 6.69 15.55 25.31
C GLY A 318 5.69 16.40 26.12
N ASP A 319 5.62 17.70 25.82
CA ASP A 319 4.76 18.68 26.49
C ASP A 319 3.60 19.15 25.60
N GLY A 320 3.43 18.53 24.43
CA GLY A 320 2.42 18.90 23.42
C GLY A 320 2.83 20.07 22.54
N SER A 321 4.05 20.58 22.65
CA SER A 321 4.57 21.67 21.81
C SER A 321 5.08 21.13 20.46
N VAL A 322 4.31 21.36 19.39
CA VAL A 322 4.66 20.96 18.02
C VAL A 322 5.76 21.90 17.48
N ILE A 323 6.92 21.34 17.13
CA ILE A 323 8.06 22.13 16.63
C ILE A 323 8.07 22.23 15.10
N THR A 324 7.71 21.14 14.41
CA THR A 324 7.60 21.07 12.94
C THR A 324 6.67 19.92 12.55
N GLY A 325 5.74 20.17 11.61
CA GLY A 325 4.99 19.13 10.89
C GLY A 325 5.81 18.45 9.80
N ASP A 326 5.37 17.27 9.35
CA ASP A 326 5.99 16.57 8.21
C ASP A 326 5.73 17.22 6.84
N GLY A 327 4.77 18.13 6.78
CA GLY A 327 4.33 18.80 5.57
C GLY A 327 3.64 17.86 4.60
N ALA A 328 2.79 16.95 5.09
CA ALA A 328 1.91 16.16 4.24
C ALA A 328 1.06 17.01 3.31
N GLY A 329 0.79 16.50 2.10
CA GLY A 329 0.15 17.26 1.03
C GLY A 329 1.14 18.16 0.27
N SER A 330 2.45 17.91 0.36
CA SER A 330 3.45 18.69 -0.41
C SER A 330 3.55 18.25 -1.87
N SER A 331 3.08 17.05 -2.20
CA SER A 331 2.96 16.53 -3.57
C SER A 331 1.95 15.39 -3.61
N PHE A 332 1.37 15.13 -4.78
CA PHE A 332 0.47 14.01 -5.00
C PHE A 332 0.88 13.20 -6.23
N ALA A 333 0.39 11.96 -6.30
CA ALA A 333 0.41 11.17 -7.52
C ALA A 333 -0.93 10.44 -7.68
N ASP A 334 -1.47 10.49 -8.90
CA ASP A 334 -2.50 9.55 -9.35
C ASP A 334 -1.80 8.25 -9.72
N LEU A 335 -2.23 7.14 -9.13
CA LEU A 335 -1.65 5.82 -9.36
C LEU A 335 -2.54 4.95 -10.25
N GLY A 336 -3.74 5.42 -10.60
CA GLY A 336 -4.77 4.59 -11.22
C GLY A 336 -5.21 3.45 -10.29
N ASP A 337 -5.86 2.44 -10.86
CA ASP A 337 -6.29 1.23 -10.14
C ASP A 337 -5.09 0.26 -9.98
N MET A 338 -4.40 0.33 -8.85
CA MET A 338 -3.20 -0.46 -8.59
C MET A 338 -3.53 -1.85 -8.04
N ASP A 339 -4.66 -2.01 -7.35
CA ASP A 339 -5.07 -3.25 -6.70
C ASP A 339 -6.12 -4.07 -7.49
N GLY A 340 -6.69 -3.49 -8.54
CA GLY A 340 -7.65 -4.10 -9.45
C GLY A 340 -9.11 -4.02 -8.98
N ASP A 341 -9.44 -3.12 -8.04
CA ASP A 341 -10.79 -2.94 -7.50
C ASP A 341 -11.71 -2.10 -8.42
N GLY A 342 -11.15 -1.50 -9.48
CA GLY A 342 -11.84 -0.66 -10.44
C GLY A 342 -12.01 0.80 -10.02
N ARG A 343 -11.35 1.24 -8.95
CA ARG A 343 -11.31 2.62 -8.44
C ARG A 343 -9.90 3.16 -8.51
N THR A 344 -9.77 4.48 -8.44
CA THR A 344 -8.46 5.12 -8.51
C THR A 344 -7.78 5.11 -7.13
N ASP A 345 -6.50 4.73 -7.11
CA ASP A 345 -5.59 4.85 -5.97
C ASP A 345 -4.67 6.06 -6.13
N PHE A 346 -4.11 6.52 -5.02
CA PHE A 346 -3.29 7.72 -5.02
C PHE A 346 -2.15 7.67 -4.00
N ALA A 347 -1.23 8.63 -4.12
CA ALA A 347 -0.18 8.84 -3.14
C ALA A 347 -0.12 10.28 -2.62
N ILE A 348 0.21 10.41 -1.33
CA ILE A 348 0.47 11.67 -0.65
C ILE A 348 1.95 11.75 -0.26
N GLY A 349 2.63 12.78 -0.75
CA GLY A 349 4.00 13.10 -0.38
C GLY A 349 4.09 14.06 0.81
N THR A 350 5.20 13.97 1.54
CA THR A 350 5.55 14.87 2.65
C THR A 350 6.88 15.58 2.39
N SER A 351 7.07 16.75 3.00
CA SER A 351 8.33 17.50 2.92
C SER A 351 9.50 16.88 3.69
N THR A 352 9.23 15.89 4.55
CA THR A 352 10.23 15.18 5.37
C THR A 352 10.71 13.85 4.77
N GLY A 353 10.24 13.50 3.56
CA GLY A 353 10.71 12.33 2.81
C GLY A 353 9.92 11.05 3.02
N LYS A 354 8.75 11.10 3.67
CA LYS A 354 7.75 10.01 3.63
C LYS A 354 6.80 10.20 2.45
N SER A 355 6.29 9.09 1.93
CA SER A 355 5.21 9.04 0.95
C SER A 355 4.23 7.94 1.34
N TYR A 356 2.94 8.24 1.31
CA TYR A 356 1.85 7.34 1.65
C TYR A 356 1.16 6.91 0.37
N VAL A 357 1.03 5.60 0.15
CA VAL A 357 0.21 5.03 -0.92
C VAL A 357 -1.08 4.57 -0.28
N ILE A 358 -2.21 5.01 -0.82
CA ILE A 358 -3.53 4.81 -0.22
C ILE A 358 -4.42 4.17 -1.27
N GLY A 359 -4.88 2.95 -0.97
CA GLY A 359 -5.88 2.25 -1.77
C GLY A 359 -7.27 2.84 -1.51
N SER A 360 -8.10 2.92 -2.54
CA SER A 360 -9.44 3.49 -2.43
C SER A 360 -10.32 2.76 -1.38
N THR A 361 -10.16 1.44 -1.26
CA THR A 361 -10.90 0.60 -0.29
C THR A 361 -10.42 0.76 1.16
N ASP A 362 -9.24 1.32 1.38
CA ASP A 362 -8.66 1.48 2.71
C ASP A 362 -9.20 2.72 3.44
N LEU A 363 -9.76 3.69 2.71
CA LEU A 363 -10.16 5.00 3.26
C LEU A 363 -11.10 4.91 4.45
N TYR A 364 -12.14 4.09 4.36
CA TYR A 364 -13.07 3.88 5.48
C TYR A 364 -12.40 3.25 6.69
N ASN A 365 -11.50 2.28 6.47
CA ASN A 365 -10.80 1.60 7.55
C ASN A 365 -9.74 2.50 8.19
N LEU A 366 -9.09 3.35 7.41
CA LEU A 366 -8.10 4.32 7.85
C LEU A 366 -8.71 5.45 8.68
N ASP A 367 -9.92 5.87 8.34
CA ASP A 367 -10.71 6.85 9.10
C ASP A 367 -11.11 6.25 10.46
N ALA A 368 -11.58 5.01 10.46
CA ALA A 368 -12.00 4.29 11.68
C ALA A 368 -10.89 4.05 12.72
N VAL A 369 -9.61 4.27 12.40
CA VAL A 369 -8.46 3.86 13.24
C VAL A 369 -8.41 4.59 14.58
N ASP A 370 -8.76 5.87 14.62
CA ASP A 370 -8.71 6.65 15.86
C ASP A 370 -9.98 6.49 16.73
N GLY A 371 -10.90 5.61 16.31
CA GLY A 371 -12.15 5.34 16.98
C GLY A 371 -13.30 6.29 16.58
N ALA A 372 -13.08 7.20 15.62
CA ALA A 372 -14.11 7.97 14.96
C ALA A 372 -14.25 7.56 13.49
N VAL A 373 -15.42 7.78 12.90
CA VAL A 373 -15.62 7.72 11.43
C VAL A 373 -16.18 9.08 11.07
N ASP A 374 -15.29 10.06 11.06
CA ASP A 374 -15.61 11.49 10.86
C ASP A 374 -14.95 12.05 9.58
N GLY A 375 -14.33 11.18 8.80
CA GLY A 375 -13.60 11.52 7.59
C GLY A 375 -12.25 12.17 7.85
N VAL A 376 -11.67 12.02 9.05
CA VAL A 376 -10.33 12.50 9.39
C VAL A 376 -9.37 11.31 9.48
N ILE A 377 -8.43 11.24 8.55
CA ILE A 377 -7.42 10.19 8.49
C ILE A 377 -6.07 10.75 8.95
N HIS A 378 -5.59 10.28 10.10
CA HIS A 378 -4.22 10.57 10.53
C HIS A 378 -3.21 9.71 9.75
N LEU A 379 -2.26 10.31 9.04
CA LEU A 379 -1.32 9.60 8.16
C LEU A 379 -0.32 8.72 8.90
N GLU A 380 -0.10 8.94 10.21
CA GLU A 380 0.57 7.96 11.07
C GLU A 380 -0.16 6.62 11.17
N ASN A 381 -1.45 6.59 10.86
CA ASN A 381 -2.28 5.39 10.86
C ASN A 381 -2.30 4.64 9.54
N VAL A 382 -1.78 5.24 8.46
CA VAL A 382 -1.57 4.51 7.21
C VAL A 382 -0.47 3.46 7.46
N PRO A 383 -0.80 2.17 7.41
CA PRO A 383 0.11 1.12 7.84
C PRO A 383 1.36 1.08 6.96
N TYR A 384 2.52 0.97 7.60
CA TYR A 384 3.81 0.93 6.90
C TYR A 384 4.05 -0.38 6.14
N GLU A 385 3.32 -1.46 6.44
CA GLU A 385 3.19 -2.69 5.64
C GLU A 385 1.86 -3.38 6.04
N PRO A 386 1.01 -3.87 5.11
CA PRO A 386 -0.12 -4.71 5.49
C PRO A 386 0.33 -6.17 5.64
N GLU A 387 0.52 -6.64 6.87
CA GLU A 387 0.51 -8.07 7.19
C GLU A 387 -0.87 -8.45 7.77
N LEU A 388 -1.60 -9.31 7.06
CA LEU A 388 -2.78 -10.01 7.60
C LEU A 388 -2.32 -10.98 8.71
N VAL A 389 -2.61 -10.65 9.97
CA VAL A 389 -2.34 -11.53 11.12
C VAL A 389 -3.61 -12.31 11.49
N THR A 390 -3.76 -13.51 10.92
CA THR A 390 -4.70 -14.51 11.43
C THR A 390 -4.08 -15.25 12.63
N TYR A 391 -4.67 -15.11 13.82
CA TYR A 391 -4.31 -15.89 15.01
C TYR A 391 -5.12 -17.19 15.05
N ASP A 392 -4.47 -18.30 14.76
CA ASP A 392 -5.16 -19.54 14.44
C ASP A 392 -4.92 -20.53 15.60
N ALA A 393 -5.97 -20.72 16.42
CA ALA A 393 -6.13 -21.61 17.59
C ALA A 393 -6.09 -20.99 19.01
N ILE A 394 -7.25 -21.03 19.68
CA ILE A 394 -7.37 -20.98 21.14
C ILE A 394 -6.99 -22.37 21.69
N ARG A 395 -5.99 -22.45 22.59
CA ARG A 395 -5.67 -23.73 23.26
C ARG A 395 -6.49 -23.99 24.52
N THR A 396 -7.10 -22.98 25.14
CA THR A 396 -7.95 -23.12 26.34
C THR A 396 -8.79 -21.87 26.57
N SER A 397 -10.06 -22.04 26.94
CA SER A 397 -10.90 -20.99 27.53
C SER A 397 -11.19 -21.31 28.99
N ILE A 398 -10.85 -20.41 29.91
CA ILE A 398 -11.15 -20.56 31.35
C ILE A 398 -12.17 -19.49 31.75
N PRO A 399 -13.38 -19.86 32.19
CA PRO A 399 -14.33 -18.90 32.74
C PRO A 399 -13.82 -18.37 34.09
N ILE A 400 -13.49 -17.07 34.17
CA ILE A 400 -12.90 -16.43 35.38
C ILE A 400 -14.00 -15.88 36.32
N SER A 401 -15.14 -16.55 36.46
CA SER A 401 -16.12 -16.09 37.45
C SER A 401 -15.54 -16.28 38.87
N GLY A 402 -14.98 -15.20 39.45
CA GLY A 402 -14.55 -15.15 40.86
C GLY A 402 -13.04 -15.19 41.16
N LEU A 403 -12.13 -14.90 40.22
CA LEU A 403 -10.69 -14.84 40.57
C LEU A 403 -10.38 -13.71 41.57
N GLN A 404 -9.71 -14.06 42.66
CA GLN A 404 -8.95 -13.10 43.46
C GLN A 404 -7.55 -12.93 42.85
N ALA A 405 -7.06 -11.68 42.79
CA ALA A 405 -5.72 -11.35 42.34
C ALA A 405 -4.67 -12.29 42.98
N GLN A 406 -3.65 -12.70 42.21
CA GLN A 406 -2.57 -13.61 42.60
C GLN A 406 -2.89 -15.12 42.65
N SER A 407 -4.06 -15.57 42.21
CA SER A 407 -4.32 -17.01 42.04
C SER A 407 -3.78 -17.51 40.69
N PRO A 408 -2.94 -18.57 40.63
CA PRO A 408 -2.43 -19.09 39.36
C PRO A 408 -3.55 -19.76 38.54
N LEU A 409 -3.66 -19.40 37.25
CA LEU A 409 -4.54 -20.07 36.30
C LEU A 409 -3.85 -21.36 35.84
N ARG A 410 -4.33 -22.50 36.32
CA ARG A 410 -3.82 -23.82 35.93
C ARG A 410 -4.58 -24.32 34.71
N VAL A 411 -3.86 -24.84 33.72
CA VAL A 411 -4.44 -25.43 32.49
C VAL A 411 -5.30 -26.68 32.79
N ALA A 412 -5.30 -27.17 34.04
CA ALA A 412 -5.99 -28.39 34.48
C ALA A 412 -7.20 -28.22 35.43
N ASP A 413 -7.53 -27.01 35.92
CA ASP A 413 -8.60 -26.83 36.93
C ASP A 413 -9.99 -26.59 36.32
N GLY A 414 -10.41 -27.48 35.43
CA GLY A 414 -11.76 -27.52 34.86
C GLY A 414 -11.74 -28.24 33.51
N GLU A 415 -12.58 -29.25 33.33
CA GLU A 415 -12.61 -30.10 32.13
C GLU A 415 -12.62 -29.29 30.82
N LEU A 416 -11.95 -29.83 29.80
CA LEU A 416 -11.93 -29.36 28.40
C LEU A 416 -13.37 -29.28 27.85
N GLU A 417 -14.09 -28.20 28.14
CA GLU A 417 -15.34 -27.88 27.48
C GLU A 417 -15.04 -26.99 26.27
N SER A 418 -15.21 -27.59 25.09
CA SER A 418 -15.19 -27.00 23.75
C SER A 418 -13.90 -26.34 23.26
N VAL A 419 -13.38 -26.89 22.17
CA VAL A 419 -12.59 -26.12 21.19
C VAL A 419 -13.54 -25.07 20.62
N VAL A 420 -13.33 -23.80 20.97
CA VAL A 420 -13.99 -22.64 20.37
C VAL A 420 -13.40 -22.46 18.97
N GLU A 421 -14.23 -22.08 17.99
CA GLU A 421 -13.77 -21.79 16.62
C GLU A 421 -12.61 -20.75 16.62
N PRO A 422 -11.70 -20.78 15.62
CA PRO A 422 -10.55 -19.86 15.56
C PRO A 422 -10.99 -18.40 15.67
N ILE A 423 -10.32 -17.62 16.54
CA ILE A 423 -10.56 -16.18 16.62
C ILE A 423 -10.02 -15.55 15.34
N THR A 424 -10.94 -15.07 14.51
CA THR A 424 -10.55 -14.29 13.35
C THR A 424 -10.60 -12.83 13.74
N PHE A 425 -9.45 -12.16 13.73
CA PHE A 425 -9.41 -10.70 13.81
C PHE A 425 -9.57 -10.14 12.40
N GLN A 426 -10.58 -9.31 12.20
CA GLN A 426 -10.63 -8.47 11.02
C GLN A 426 -9.62 -7.35 11.21
N LEU A 427 -8.59 -7.34 10.35
CA LEU A 427 -7.56 -6.29 10.21
C LEU A 427 -7.02 -5.75 11.54
N ALA A 428 -5.91 -6.32 12.03
CA ALA A 428 -5.14 -5.66 13.09
C ALA A 428 -4.56 -4.36 12.52
N THR A 429 -5.05 -3.23 13.00
CA THR A 429 -4.53 -1.93 12.61
C THR A 429 -3.01 -1.88 12.92
N HIS A 430 -2.19 -1.48 11.96
CA HIS A 430 -0.71 -1.42 12.08
C HIS A 430 0.02 -2.77 12.31
N GLY A 431 -0.62 -3.93 12.11
CA GLY A 431 -0.01 -5.23 12.43
C GLY A 431 0.13 -5.49 13.94
N LYS A 432 -0.63 -4.74 14.79
CA LYS A 432 -0.76 -4.95 16.24
C LYS A 432 -2.22 -4.85 16.66
N LEU A 433 -2.63 -5.69 17.61
CA LEU A 433 -4.01 -5.67 18.15
C LEU A 433 -4.29 -4.33 18.86
N SER A 434 -5.35 -3.65 18.46
CA SER A 434 -5.72 -2.29 18.89
C SER A 434 -7.16 -2.20 19.39
N GLU A 435 -7.50 -1.10 20.09
CA GLU A 435 -8.90 -0.79 20.41
C GLU A 435 -9.64 -0.46 19.10
N GLY A 436 -10.85 -1.00 18.91
CA GLY A 436 -11.63 -0.91 17.67
C GLY A 436 -11.63 -2.20 16.83
N ASP A 437 -10.60 -3.04 16.97
CA ASP A 437 -10.49 -4.30 16.20
C ASP A 437 -11.68 -5.23 16.47
N ILE A 438 -12.14 -5.93 15.42
CA ILE A 438 -13.24 -6.89 15.52
C ILE A 438 -12.68 -8.31 15.56
N ALA A 439 -13.04 -9.05 16.60
CA ALA A 439 -12.72 -10.45 16.78
C ALA A 439 -13.99 -11.30 16.68
N THR A 440 -14.04 -12.27 15.78
CA THR A 440 -15.14 -13.25 15.73
C THR A 440 -14.80 -14.45 16.60
N ILE A 441 -15.64 -14.76 17.60
CA ILE A 441 -15.48 -15.88 18.54
C ILE A 441 -16.80 -16.66 18.59
N ASP A 442 -16.77 -17.96 18.29
CA ASP A 442 -17.97 -18.82 18.17
C ASP A 442 -19.08 -18.21 17.29
N GLY A 443 -18.69 -17.57 16.19
CA GLY A 443 -19.63 -16.92 15.26
C GLY A 443 -20.28 -15.65 15.80
N VAL A 444 -19.82 -15.12 16.94
CA VAL A 444 -20.22 -13.82 17.49
C VAL A 444 -19.08 -12.83 17.28
N ASP A 445 -19.39 -11.69 16.69
CA ASP A 445 -18.42 -10.60 16.54
C ASP A 445 -18.31 -9.81 17.84
N TYR A 446 -17.08 -9.56 18.25
CA TYR A 446 -16.73 -8.77 19.42
C TYR A 446 -15.87 -7.60 19.01
N VAL A 447 -16.18 -6.41 19.52
CA VAL A 447 -15.32 -5.23 19.39
C VAL A 447 -14.35 -5.15 20.56
N VAL A 448 -13.06 -5.02 20.28
CA VAL A 448 -12.04 -4.73 21.29
C VAL A 448 -12.22 -3.29 21.75
N TYR A 449 -12.54 -3.07 23.01
CA TYR A 449 -12.71 -1.73 23.57
C TYR A 449 -11.60 -1.36 24.55
N ASN A 450 -10.70 -2.30 24.88
CA ASN A 450 -9.50 -1.98 25.64
C ASN A 450 -8.35 -2.94 25.36
N VAL A 451 -7.15 -2.42 25.13
CA VAL A 451 -5.90 -3.19 25.07
C VAL A 451 -5.02 -2.78 26.24
N ALA A 452 -4.60 -3.76 27.05
CA ALA A 452 -3.79 -3.49 28.23
C ALA A 452 -2.61 -4.44 28.35
N ASP A 453 -1.41 -3.88 28.48
CA ASP A 453 -0.25 -4.66 28.86
C ASP A 453 -0.38 -5.15 30.30
N GLY A 454 0.10 -6.36 30.53
CA GLY A 454 0.27 -6.86 31.88
C GLY A 454 1.47 -7.77 32.04
N LYS A 455 1.75 -8.06 33.30
CA LYS A 455 2.90 -8.84 33.72
C LYS A 455 2.44 -10.08 34.46
N GLY A 456 2.98 -11.21 34.05
CA GLY A 456 2.66 -12.51 34.61
C GLY A 456 3.90 -13.33 34.89
N THR A 457 3.65 -14.50 35.46
CA THR A 457 4.63 -15.56 35.62
C THR A 457 4.09 -16.79 34.90
N ALA A 458 4.77 -17.23 33.85
CA ALA A 458 4.56 -18.55 33.29
C ALA A 458 5.20 -19.59 34.21
N ILE A 459 4.49 -20.65 34.53
CA ILE A 459 5.00 -21.81 35.26
C ILE A 459 5.28 -22.86 34.19
N LEU A 460 6.56 -23.05 33.87
CA LEU A 460 7.00 -23.98 32.84
C LEU A 460 7.27 -25.37 33.39
N ASP A 461 6.86 -26.43 32.72
CA ASP A 461 7.35 -27.76 32.99
C ASP A 461 8.85 -27.86 32.68
N THR A 462 9.58 -28.57 33.54
CA THR A 462 11.00 -28.87 33.31
C THR A 462 11.13 -30.22 32.61
N PRO A 463 12.25 -30.50 31.91
CA PRO A 463 12.54 -31.84 31.35
C PRO A 463 12.65 -32.98 32.39
N GLY A 464 12.32 -32.73 33.67
CA GLY A 464 12.25 -33.68 34.77
C GLY A 464 11.08 -33.33 35.72
N PRO A 465 10.91 -34.04 36.85
CA PRO A 465 9.84 -33.71 37.79
C PRO A 465 10.06 -32.34 38.41
N GLY A 466 9.24 -31.36 38.02
CA GLY A 466 9.26 -30.01 38.57
C GLY A 466 8.82 -28.94 37.57
N THR A 467 8.57 -27.75 38.09
CA THR A 467 8.17 -26.57 37.31
C THR A 467 9.15 -25.42 37.55
N THR A 468 9.42 -24.61 36.53
CA THR A 468 10.24 -23.38 36.62
C THR A 468 9.37 -22.16 36.36
N PRO A 469 9.28 -21.20 37.30
CA PRO A 469 8.64 -19.92 37.05
C PRO A 469 9.50 -19.06 36.12
N LYS A 470 8.87 -18.44 35.12
CA LYS A 470 9.49 -17.51 34.17
C LYS A 470 8.64 -16.25 34.09
N GLY A 471 9.26 -15.08 34.21
CA GLY A 471 8.56 -13.81 34.01
C GLY A 471 8.11 -13.69 32.55
N MET A 472 6.90 -13.22 32.34
CA MET A 472 6.27 -13.15 31.03
C MET A 472 5.44 -11.87 30.92
N ASN A 473 5.46 -11.24 29.75
CA ASN A 473 4.53 -10.17 29.43
C ASN A 473 3.29 -10.78 28.80
N PHE A 474 2.15 -10.11 28.90
CA PHE A 474 0.97 -10.48 28.15
C PHE A 474 0.21 -9.22 27.73
N THR A 475 -0.58 -9.37 26.68
CA THR A 475 -1.54 -8.37 26.23
C THR A 475 -2.93 -8.85 26.60
N ALA A 476 -3.70 -8.02 27.30
CA ALA A 476 -5.09 -8.28 27.64
C ALA A 476 -6.02 -7.47 26.73
N LEU A 477 -6.94 -8.14 26.02
CA LEU A 477 -7.96 -7.49 25.19
C LEU A 477 -9.30 -7.57 25.89
N ARG A 478 -9.96 -6.44 26.13
CA ARG A 478 -11.35 -6.41 26.62
C ARG A 478 -12.29 -6.21 25.46
N MET A 479 -13.35 -6.99 25.46
CA MET A 479 -14.22 -7.15 24.31
C MET A 479 -15.68 -7.16 24.72
N ASN A 480 -16.52 -6.49 23.93
CA ASN A 480 -17.98 -6.57 24.04
C ASN A 480 -18.55 -7.13 22.74
N PRO A 481 -19.64 -7.91 22.79
CA PRO A 481 -20.29 -8.34 21.56
C PRO A 481 -20.77 -7.11 20.79
N VAL A 482 -20.53 -7.09 19.47
CA VAL A 482 -20.98 -6.03 18.56
C VAL A 482 -22.50 -5.88 18.63
N VAL A 483 -23.22 -7.00 18.74
CA VAL A 483 -24.66 -7.03 18.97
C VAL A 483 -24.94 -7.34 20.44
N SER A 484 -25.49 -6.39 21.18
CA SER A 484 -25.78 -6.57 22.61
C SER A 484 -26.68 -7.80 22.86
N GLY A 485 -26.25 -8.71 23.73
CA GLY A 485 -26.99 -9.92 24.11
C GLY A 485 -26.66 -11.19 23.31
N THR A 486 -25.80 -11.13 22.30
CA THR A 486 -25.33 -12.34 21.57
C THR A 486 -24.20 -13.08 22.29
N GLY A 487 -23.54 -12.45 23.26
CA GLY A 487 -22.49 -13.04 24.09
C GLY A 487 -22.20 -12.25 25.37
N PRO A 488 -21.38 -12.77 26.29
CA PRO A 488 -20.90 -12.03 27.45
C PRO A 488 -19.74 -11.07 27.09
N SER A 489 -19.45 -10.07 27.92
CA SER A 489 -18.17 -9.34 27.80
C SER A 489 -17.00 -10.31 28.07
N LEU A 490 -15.93 -10.19 27.27
CA LEU A 490 -14.77 -11.08 27.28
C LEU A 490 -13.47 -10.32 27.62
N THR A 491 -12.49 -11.00 28.24
CA THR A 491 -11.13 -10.46 28.40
C THR A 491 -10.15 -11.52 27.94
N LEU A 492 -9.61 -11.38 26.73
CA LEU A 492 -8.60 -12.26 26.17
C LEU A 492 -7.23 -11.99 26.81
N ILE A 493 -6.43 -13.01 27.09
CA ILE A 493 -5.05 -12.85 27.54
C ILE A 493 -4.14 -13.53 26.53
N ILE A 494 -3.30 -12.74 25.86
CA ILE A 494 -2.34 -13.17 24.86
C ILE A 494 -0.96 -13.11 25.50
N PRO A 495 -0.34 -14.24 25.85
CA PRO A 495 1.00 -14.25 26.43
C PRO A 495 2.05 -14.00 25.35
N ASP A 496 3.09 -13.24 25.70
CA ASP A 496 4.27 -13.02 24.87
C ASP A 496 5.31 -14.11 25.17
N ASP A 497 5.75 -14.85 24.15
CA ASP A 497 6.76 -15.91 24.26
C ASP A 497 7.94 -15.67 23.32
N PRO A 498 8.83 -14.72 23.66
CA PRO A 498 9.97 -14.38 22.83
C PRO A 498 10.99 -15.52 22.70
N ASP A 499 10.90 -16.57 23.54
CA ASP A 499 11.87 -17.66 23.59
C ASP A 499 11.34 -18.98 22.99
N GLY A 500 10.08 -19.02 22.56
CA GLY A 500 9.45 -20.20 21.95
C GLY A 500 9.28 -21.39 22.90
N ASP A 501 9.10 -21.16 24.20
CA ASP A 501 8.88 -22.21 25.21
C ASP A 501 7.41 -22.39 25.65
N PHE A 502 6.46 -21.86 24.87
CA PHE A 502 5.01 -21.97 25.05
C PHE A 502 4.54 -23.39 25.36
N GLU A 503 5.10 -24.41 24.70
CA GLU A 503 4.75 -25.82 24.89
C GLU A 503 4.96 -26.33 26.33
N ARG A 504 5.80 -25.64 27.10
CA ARG A 504 6.12 -26.00 28.47
C ARG A 504 5.24 -25.25 29.47
N ILE A 505 4.43 -24.28 29.07
CA ILE A 505 3.60 -23.51 30.01
C ILE A 505 2.49 -24.41 30.58
N ASN A 506 2.60 -24.71 31.88
CA ASN A 506 1.64 -25.51 32.64
C ASN A 506 0.59 -24.63 33.34
N ALA A 507 0.98 -23.43 33.75
CA ALA A 507 0.09 -22.45 34.35
C ALA A 507 0.58 -21.03 34.10
N ILE A 508 -0.33 -20.06 34.08
CA ILE A 508 0.02 -18.65 34.03
C ILE A 508 -0.54 -17.97 35.26
N GLN A 509 0.33 -17.29 36.01
CA GLN A 509 -0.08 -16.42 37.10
C GLN A 509 -0.06 -14.98 36.61
N VAL A 510 -1.23 -14.36 36.54
CA VAL A 510 -1.37 -12.94 36.24
C VAL A 510 -1.01 -12.16 37.51
N ASN A 511 0.12 -11.44 37.49
CA ASN A 511 0.61 -10.71 38.66
C ASN A 511 0.00 -9.30 38.75
N SER A 512 -0.16 -8.63 37.61
CA SER A 512 -0.78 -7.31 37.53
C SER A 512 -1.31 -7.03 36.12
N ILE A 513 -2.52 -6.50 36.04
CA ILE A 513 -3.12 -5.87 34.85
C ILE A 513 -3.47 -4.43 35.26
N ASN A 514 -3.20 -3.45 34.41
CA ASN A 514 -3.35 -2.02 34.73
C ASN A 514 -4.80 -1.52 34.93
N ALA A 515 -5.81 -2.39 35.03
CA ALA A 515 -7.16 -2.06 35.53
C ALA A 515 -7.91 -3.31 36.01
N ALA A 516 -8.70 -3.19 37.09
CA ALA A 516 -9.36 -4.33 37.74
C ALA A 516 -10.36 -5.06 36.80
N PRO A 517 -10.44 -6.41 36.82
CA PRO A 517 -11.38 -7.17 36.01
C PRO A 517 -12.79 -7.12 36.63
N SER A 518 -13.80 -6.81 35.83
CA SER A 518 -15.22 -7.07 36.13
C SER A 518 -15.64 -8.34 35.37
N ASN A 519 -15.89 -9.44 36.09
CA ASN A 519 -16.52 -10.70 35.66
C ASN A 519 -16.31 -11.08 34.17
N THR A 520 -15.23 -11.80 33.83
CA THR A 520 -14.85 -11.98 32.41
C THR A 520 -14.12 -13.28 32.12
N ALA A 521 -14.46 -14.08 31.10
CA ALA A 521 -13.69 -15.28 30.72
C ALA A 521 -12.37 -14.93 30.00
N ALA A 522 -11.30 -15.71 30.20
CA ALA A 522 -10.02 -15.58 29.48
C ALA A 522 -9.76 -16.75 28.55
N ALA A 523 -9.22 -16.45 27.37
CA ALA A 523 -8.72 -17.43 26.42
C ALA A 523 -7.24 -17.15 26.08
N LEU A 524 -6.48 -18.23 25.86
CA LEU A 524 -5.06 -18.23 25.52
C LEU A 524 -4.90 -18.54 24.03
N VAL A 525 -4.15 -17.70 23.31
CA VAL A 525 -3.96 -17.77 21.84
C VAL A 525 -2.48 -17.91 21.49
N ASP A 526 -2.16 -18.78 20.53
CA ASP A 526 -0.81 -19.03 19.98
C ASP A 526 -0.54 -18.03 18.84
N GLY A 527 0.57 -17.29 18.92
CA GLY A 527 0.88 -16.16 18.03
C GLY A 527 1.56 -16.52 16.70
N ASP A 528 2.20 -17.69 16.57
CA ASP A 528 3.24 -17.85 15.55
C ASP A 528 3.17 -19.08 14.63
N ASN A 529 2.27 -20.05 14.86
CA ASN A 529 2.30 -21.31 14.09
C ASN A 529 0.99 -21.63 13.38
N LEU A 530 1.06 -21.72 12.03
CA LEU A 530 0.20 -22.50 11.09
C LEU A 530 0.51 -21.97 9.67
N VAL A 531 1.33 -22.57 8.80
CA VAL A 531 1.50 -23.97 8.41
C VAL A 531 2.99 -24.25 8.16
N THR A 532 3.66 -25.00 9.03
CA THR A 532 5.04 -25.52 8.80
C THR A 532 5.05 -26.84 8.04
N LEU A 533 3.90 -27.27 7.52
CA LEU A 533 3.76 -28.59 6.92
C LEU A 533 4.27 -28.66 5.47
N VAL A 534 5.21 -29.58 5.26
CA VAL A 534 5.75 -30.00 3.97
C VAL A 534 4.69 -30.86 3.26
N CYS A 535 4.16 -30.38 2.12
CA CYS A 535 3.05 -31.02 1.41
C CYS A 535 3.19 -31.01 -0.12
N PHE A 536 2.69 -32.05 -0.78
CA PHE A 536 2.47 -32.10 -2.23
C PHE A 536 1.03 -31.77 -2.58
N ALA A 537 0.78 -30.95 -3.60
CA ALA A 537 -0.58 -30.77 -4.09
C ALA A 537 -1.06 -32.03 -4.86
N ALA A 538 -2.38 -32.26 -4.85
CA ALA A 538 -3.03 -33.31 -5.64
C ALA A 538 -2.59 -33.28 -7.11
N GLY A 539 -2.43 -34.45 -7.72
CA GLY A 539 -1.96 -34.61 -9.09
C GLY A 539 -0.44 -34.73 -9.23
N THR A 540 0.34 -34.42 -8.18
CA THR A 540 1.79 -34.62 -8.17
C THR A 540 2.12 -36.10 -8.35
N ARG A 541 2.95 -36.44 -9.34
CA ARG A 541 3.38 -37.81 -9.66
C ARG A 541 4.64 -38.17 -8.88
N ILE A 542 4.59 -39.30 -8.18
CA ILE A 542 5.68 -39.86 -7.38
C ILE A 542 6.15 -41.17 -8.02
N ILE A 543 7.46 -41.37 -8.12
CA ILE A 543 8.02 -42.59 -8.71
C ILE A 543 7.91 -43.76 -7.72
N THR A 544 7.23 -44.82 -8.12
CA THR A 544 7.09 -46.06 -7.37
C THR A 544 7.71 -47.23 -8.12
N ARG A 545 7.82 -48.40 -7.47
CA ARG A 545 8.29 -49.64 -8.12
C ARG A 545 7.41 -50.07 -9.32
N HIS A 546 6.19 -49.55 -9.39
CA HIS A 546 5.22 -49.84 -10.45
C HIS A 546 5.06 -48.70 -11.46
N GLY A 547 5.99 -47.74 -11.46
CA GLY A 547 5.95 -46.53 -12.29
C GLY A 547 5.47 -45.30 -11.52
N GLU A 548 5.20 -44.22 -12.24
CA GLU A 548 4.74 -42.96 -11.65
C GLU A 548 3.26 -43.05 -11.24
N VAL A 549 2.98 -42.77 -9.97
CA VAL A 549 1.64 -42.79 -9.36
C VAL A 549 1.34 -41.41 -8.80
N THR A 550 0.12 -40.90 -8.97
CA THR A 550 -0.26 -39.60 -8.37
C THR A 550 -0.35 -39.71 -6.85
N VAL A 551 0.03 -38.64 -6.17
CA VAL A 551 0.22 -38.63 -4.71
C VAL A 551 -1.06 -39.01 -3.96
N GLU A 552 -2.22 -38.61 -4.47
CA GLU A 552 -3.53 -38.93 -3.89
C GLU A 552 -3.92 -40.41 -3.98
N ARG A 553 -3.20 -41.21 -4.77
CA ARG A 553 -3.43 -42.65 -4.94
C ARG A 553 -2.46 -43.52 -4.15
N LEU A 554 -1.43 -42.93 -3.55
CA LEU A 554 -0.44 -43.65 -2.76
C LEU A 554 -1.04 -44.15 -1.44
N GLN A 555 -0.62 -45.34 -1.03
CA GLN A 555 -1.05 -45.96 0.21
C GLN A 555 0.15 -46.39 1.06
N PRO A 556 0.00 -46.47 2.40
CA PRO A 556 1.01 -47.08 3.25
C PRO A 556 1.38 -48.48 2.76
N GLY A 557 2.67 -48.75 2.59
CA GLY A 557 3.23 -49.97 2.03
C GLY A 557 3.70 -49.84 0.58
N ASP A 558 3.24 -48.84 -0.17
CA ASP A 558 3.73 -48.60 -1.54
C ASP A 558 5.22 -48.27 -1.52
N GLU A 559 5.97 -48.89 -2.43
CA GLU A 559 7.42 -48.71 -2.53
C GLU A 559 7.77 -47.54 -3.44
N VAL A 560 8.20 -46.42 -2.85
CA VAL A 560 8.61 -45.18 -3.53
C VAL A 560 10.12 -45.17 -3.74
N LEU A 561 10.57 -44.70 -4.91
CA LEU A 561 11.98 -44.53 -5.19
C LEU A 561 12.55 -43.35 -4.39
N THR A 562 13.52 -43.64 -3.53
CA THR A 562 14.31 -42.63 -2.82
C THR A 562 15.70 -42.49 -3.44
N LEU A 563 16.29 -41.31 -3.30
CA LEU A 563 17.58 -40.96 -3.89
C LEU A 563 18.72 -41.81 -3.33
N ASP A 564 18.78 -41.95 -2.01
CA ASP A 564 19.92 -42.55 -1.31
C ASP A 564 19.74 -44.05 -1.05
N ASN A 565 18.50 -44.52 -0.88
CA ASN A 565 18.24 -45.85 -0.31
C ASN A 565 17.39 -46.77 -1.22
N GLY A 566 17.18 -46.37 -2.48
CA GLY A 566 16.40 -47.13 -3.45
C GLY A 566 14.90 -47.14 -3.12
N PHE A 567 14.20 -48.21 -3.46
CA PHE A 567 12.77 -48.32 -3.18
C PHE A 567 12.51 -48.52 -1.68
N LYS A 568 11.72 -47.63 -1.07
CA LYS A 568 11.33 -47.70 0.34
C LYS A 568 9.81 -47.69 0.50
N PRO A 569 9.28 -48.48 1.45
CA PRO A 569 7.84 -48.51 1.70
C PRO A 569 7.40 -47.24 2.42
N LEU A 570 6.28 -46.66 1.98
CA LEU A 570 5.59 -45.60 2.70
C LEU A 570 5.07 -46.15 4.04
N ARG A 571 5.37 -45.45 5.13
CA ARG A 571 4.84 -45.80 6.46
C ARG A 571 3.50 -45.15 6.72
N TRP A 572 3.30 -43.98 6.15
CA TRP A 572 2.08 -43.22 6.35
C TRP A 572 1.89 -42.21 5.22
N VAL A 573 0.63 -41.98 4.88
CA VAL A 573 0.18 -40.97 3.92
C VAL A 573 -0.92 -40.16 4.59
N GLY A 574 -0.71 -38.85 4.71
CA GLY A 574 -1.71 -37.92 5.23
C GLY A 574 -2.24 -37.03 4.12
N SER A 575 -3.46 -36.52 4.28
CA SER A 575 -4.00 -35.53 3.35
C SER A 575 -4.88 -34.49 4.05
N THR A 576 -4.71 -33.23 3.67
CA THR A 576 -5.49 -32.10 4.18
C THR A 576 -6.05 -31.32 2.99
N ARG A 577 -7.33 -30.96 3.04
CA ARG A 577 -7.95 -30.10 2.03
C ARG A 577 -8.25 -28.74 2.66
N LEU A 578 -7.73 -27.67 2.06
CA LEU A 578 -7.80 -26.33 2.62
C LEU A 578 -8.09 -25.29 1.54
N ARG A 579 -8.76 -24.19 1.94
CA ARG A 579 -8.84 -22.98 1.12
C ARG A 579 -7.48 -22.28 1.16
N THR A 580 -7.00 -21.81 0.02
CA THR A 580 -5.72 -21.14 -0.08
C THR A 580 -5.84 -19.70 0.43
N CYS A 581 -4.97 -19.31 1.35
CA CYS A 581 -4.64 -17.92 1.68
C CYS A 581 -3.15 -17.68 1.37
N GLU A 582 -2.62 -16.49 1.60
CA GLU A 582 -1.21 -16.20 1.31
C GLU A 582 -0.24 -17.20 1.98
N ARG A 583 -0.52 -17.65 3.20
CA ARG A 583 0.31 -18.61 3.95
C ARG A 583 0.22 -20.05 3.40
N THR A 584 -0.88 -20.42 2.76
CA THR A 584 -1.16 -21.79 2.30
C THR A 584 -1.27 -21.94 0.79
N ALA A 585 -1.16 -20.84 0.05
CA ALA A 585 -1.16 -20.80 -1.41
C ALA A 585 0.01 -21.62 -1.97
N PRO A 586 -0.26 -22.57 -2.89
CA PRO A 586 0.77 -23.39 -3.49
C PRO A 586 1.86 -22.57 -4.17
N ILE A 587 3.10 -23.03 -4.03
CA ILE A 587 4.20 -22.57 -4.86
C ILE A 587 4.25 -23.46 -6.10
N ARG A 588 4.06 -22.85 -7.26
CA ARG A 588 4.23 -23.47 -8.56
C ARG A 588 5.68 -23.35 -9.00
N ILE A 589 6.29 -24.49 -9.27
CA ILE A 589 7.61 -24.62 -9.89
C ILE A 589 7.36 -25.08 -11.33
N ARG A 590 7.70 -24.23 -12.30
CA ARG A 590 7.44 -24.53 -13.72
C ARG A 590 8.23 -25.75 -14.21
N ALA A 591 7.72 -26.42 -15.24
CA ALA A 591 8.40 -27.55 -15.88
C ALA A 591 9.85 -27.20 -16.26
N GLY A 592 10.78 -28.10 -15.94
CA GLY A 592 12.20 -28.00 -16.28
C GLY A 592 13.08 -27.24 -15.28
N VAL A 593 12.51 -26.56 -14.28
CA VAL A 593 13.28 -25.73 -13.32
C VAL A 593 14.20 -26.58 -12.43
N PHE A 594 13.69 -27.67 -11.87
CA PHE A 594 14.47 -28.62 -11.06
C PHE A 594 14.54 -30.01 -11.71
N GLY A 595 14.49 -30.05 -13.04
CA GLY A 595 14.42 -31.31 -13.81
C GLY A 595 13.05 -32.00 -13.77
N ASN A 596 12.04 -31.35 -13.19
CA ASN A 596 10.64 -31.79 -13.27
C ASN A 596 10.12 -31.76 -14.71
N SER A 597 9.35 -32.77 -15.11
CA SER A 597 8.78 -32.88 -16.46
C SER A 597 7.49 -32.09 -16.66
N GLU A 598 6.79 -31.76 -15.57
CA GLU A 598 5.54 -31.01 -15.53
C GLU A 598 5.61 -29.98 -14.40
N ASP A 599 4.72 -28.98 -14.41
CA ASP A 599 4.61 -28.02 -13.30
C ASP A 599 4.38 -28.76 -11.98
N LEU A 600 5.16 -28.41 -10.96
CA LEU A 600 5.10 -29.01 -9.64
C LEU A 600 4.52 -28.01 -8.64
N PHE A 601 3.51 -28.42 -7.89
CA PHE A 601 2.83 -27.60 -6.90
C PHE A 601 3.07 -28.16 -5.50
N VAL A 602 3.68 -27.35 -4.64
CA VAL A 602 4.06 -27.74 -3.28
C VAL A 602 3.64 -26.68 -2.26
N SER A 603 3.59 -27.03 -0.98
CA SER A 603 3.37 -26.03 0.08
C SER A 603 4.57 -25.07 0.20
N PRO A 604 4.38 -23.84 0.71
CA PRO A 604 5.45 -22.84 0.79
C PRO A 604 6.71 -23.29 1.54
N GLN A 605 6.56 -24.12 2.57
CA GLN A 605 7.68 -24.64 3.37
C GLN A 605 8.31 -25.92 2.81
N HIS A 606 7.75 -26.49 1.74
CA HIS A 606 8.26 -27.72 1.15
C HIS A 606 9.66 -27.51 0.58
N ARG A 607 10.64 -28.32 0.98
CA ARG A 607 12.02 -28.13 0.55
C ARG A 607 12.35 -28.91 -0.72
N MET A 608 12.93 -28.19 -1.66
CA MET A 608 13.48 -28.71 -2.91
C MET A 608 14.97 -29.00 -2.72
N LEU A 609 15.47 -30.08 -3.31
CA LEU A 609 16.90 -30.37 -3.30
C LEU A 609 17.62 -29.52 -4.36
N ILE A 610 18.58 -28.71 -3.91
CA ILE A 610 19.46 -27.96 -4.78
C ILE A 610 20.85 -28.59 -4.80
N ARG A 611 21.29 -28.94 -6.00
CA ARG A 611 22.65 -29.42 -6.29
C ARG A 611 23.37 -28.34 -7.09
N SER A 612 24.37 -27.70 -6.51
CA SER A 612 25.15 -26.66 -7.18
C SER A 612 26.57 -26.57 -6.59
N PRO A 613 27.61 -26.37 -7.42
CA PRO A 613 28.94 -26.02 -6.93
C PRO A 613 28.94 -24.75 -6.07
N LEU A 614 28.01 -23.81 -6.28
CA LEU A 614 27.85 -22.64 -5.43
C LEU A 614 27.37 -23.00 -4.02
N ALA A 615 26.56 -24.04 -3.87
CA ALA A 615 26.15 -24.51 -2.55
C ALA A 615 27.37 -25.05 -1.77
N GLU A 616 28.26 -25.78 -2.45
CA GLU A 616 29.52 -26.25 -1.86
C GLU A 616 30.42 -25.07 -1.47
N LEU A 617 30.56 -24.09 -2.35
CA LEU A 617 31.36 -22.89 -2.10
C LEU A 617 30.83 -22.07 -0.91
N LEU A 618 29.52 -21.88 -0.81
CA LEU A 618 28.89 -20.99 0.16
C LEU A 618 28.62 -21.65 1.51
N PHE A 619 28.29 -22.95 1.52
CA PHE A 619 27.80 -23.65 2.71
C PHE A 619 28.60 -24.91 3.05
N GLY A 620 29.60 -25.27 2.24
CA GLY A 620 30.40 -26.47 2.44
C GLY A 620 29.67 -27.77 2.05
N GLU A 621 28.49 -27.67 1.46
CA GLU A 621 27.62 -28.80 1.12
C GLU A 621 27.22 -28.75 -0.34
N HIS A 622 27.51 -29.81 -1.09
CA HIS A 622 27.18 -29.90 -2.52
C HIS A 622 25.67 -30.07 -2.78
N GLU A 623 24.92 -30.55 -1.77
CA GLU A 623 23.47 -30.76 -1.85
C GLU A 623 22.79 -30.13 -0.63
N VAL A 624 21.87 -29.20 -0.87
CA VAL A 624 21.16 -28.47 0.18
C VAL A 624 19.65 -28.47 -0.06
N LEU A 625 18.88 -28.40 1.02
CA LEU A 625 17.43 -28.29 0.99
C LEU A 625 16.99 -26.83 1.13
N VAL A 626 16.14 -26.38 0.22
CA VAL A 626 15.62 -25.01 0.20
C VAL A 626 14.11 -24.99 0.10
N ALA A 627 13.45 -24.31 1.05
CA ALA A 627 12.00 -24.17 1.05
C ALA A 627 11.51 -23.40 -0.19
N ALA A 628 10.43 -23.89 -0.81
CA ALA A 628 9.90 -23.40 -2.08
C ALA A 628 9.59 -21.89 -2.05
N ARG A 629 9.09 -21.36 -0.93
CA ARG A 629 8.82 -19.92 -0.76
C ARG A 629 10.05 -19.04 -0.94
N HIS A 630 11.25 -19.53 -0.65
CA HIS A 630 12.48 -18.75 -0.81
C HIS A 630 13.01 -18.77 -2.25
N LEU A 631 12.40 -19.55 -3.13
CA LEU A 631 12.76 -19.70 -4.54
C LEU A 631 11.87 -18.87 -5.46
N VAL A 632 10.82 -18.23 -4.93
CA VAL A 632 9.89 -17.41 -5.70
C VAL A 632 10.63 -16.26 -6.37
N ASP A 633 10.57 -16.23 -7.70
CA ASP A 633 11.18 -15.21 -8.55
C ASP A 633 10.19 -14.56 -9.52
N GLY A 634 8.91 -14.96 -9.48
CA GLY A 634 7.84 -14.42 -10.33
C GLY A 634 7.87 -14.94 -11.77
N GLU A 635 8.91 -15.66 -12.17
CA GLU A 635 9.10 -16.13 -13.56
C GLU A 635 9.20 -17.64 -13.66
N ARG A 636 10.05 -18.30 -12.89
CA ARG A 636 10.24 -19.77 -12.94
C ARG A 636 9.55 -20.44 -11.76
N VAL A 637 9.44 -19.72 -10.66
CA VAL A 637 8.78 -20.14 -9.44
C VAL A 637 7.86 -19.01 -8.99
N ASP A 638 6.58 -19.30 -8.89
CA ASP A 638 5.55 -18.31 -8.54
C ASP A 638 4.51 -18.89 -7.57
N ARG A 639 3.84 -18.01 -6.83
CA ARG A 639 2.78 -18.39 -5.89
C ARG A 639 1.43 -18.34 -6.60
N VAL A 640 0.60 -19.36 -6.38
CA VAL A 640 -0.72 -19.46 -7.00
C VAL A 640 -1.79 -19.15 -5.96
N SER A 641 -2.37 -17.96 -6.07
CA SER A 641 -3.41 -17.46 -5.17
C SER A 641 -4.81 -17.95 -5.57
N GLY A 642 -5.66 -18.15 -4.56
CA GLY A 642 -7.09 -18.47 -4.74
C GLY A 642 -7.42 -19.96 -4.89
N GLY A 643 -8.62 -20.32 -4.44
CA GLY A 643 -9.19 -21.66 -4.59
C GLY A 643 -9.02 -22.59 -3.37
N VAL A 644 -9.16 -23.89 -3.63
CA VAL A 644 -9.05 -24.96 -2.64
C VAL A 644 -8.00 -25.94 -3.13
N VAL A 645 -7.01 -26.23 -2.30
CA VAL A 645 -5.95 -27.21 -2.58
C VAL A 645 -6.08 -28.42 -1.65
N SER A 646 -5.79 -29.60 -2.21
CA SER A 646 -5.61 -30.83 -1.45
C SER A 646 -4.13 -31.14 -1.35
N TYR A 647 -3.61 -31.11 -0.14
CA TYR A 647 -2.22 -31.37 0.20
C TYR A 647 -2.05 -32.79 0.74
N TYR A 648 -0.93 -33.43 0.38
CA TYR A 648 -0.58 -34.79 0.78
C TYR A 648 0.82 -34.83 1.40
N HIS A 649 0.96 -35.65 2.44
CA HIS A 649 2.20 -35.87 3.18
C HIS A 649 2.64 -37.32 3.05
N LEU A 650 3.93 -37.54 2.85
CA LEU A 650 4.51 -38.88 2.65
C LEU A 650 5.59 -39.11 3.69
N LEU A 651 5.44 -40.15 4.52
CA LEU A 651 6.36 -40.48 5.59
C LEU A 651 6.99 -41.86 5.37
N PHE A 652 8.29 -41.96 5.64
CA PHE A 652 9.08 -43.18 5.57
C PHE A 652 9.62 -43.59 6.96
N ASP A 653 10.53 -44.56 7.01
CA ASP A 653 11.25 -44.91 8.25
C ASP A 653 12.30 -43.87 8.66
N GLN A 654 12.71 -43.02 7.74
CA GLN A 654 13.69 -41.96 7.93
C GLN A 654 13.37 -40.81 6.96
N HIS A 655 14.05 -39.67 7.12
CA HIS A 655 13.92 -38.58 6.15
C HIS A 655 14.53 -38.99 4.82
N GLU A 656 13.72 -39.10 3.78
CA GLU A 656 14.14 -39.51 2.44
C GLU A 656 14.01 -38.34 1.45
N ILE A 657 14.90 -38.31 0.45
CA ILE A 657 14.71 -37.50 -0.75
C ILE A 657 14.01 -38.36 -1.80
N ILE A 658 12.89 -37.90 -2.32
CA ILE A 658 12.06 -38.57 -3.34
C ILE A 658 11.94 -37.72 -4.60
N PHE A 659 11.28 -38.26 -5.63
CA PHE A 659 11.11 -37.59 -6.92
C PHE A 659 9.64 -37.26 -7.18
N ALA A 660 9.32 -35.96 -7.20
CA ALA A 660 7.98 -35.41 -7.46
C ALA A 660 7.94 -34.71 -8.81
N ASN A 661 7.10 -35.18 -9.73
CA ASN A 661 7.10 -34.81 -11.15
C ASN A 661 8.51 -34.90 -11.78
N GLY A 662 9.40 -35.73 -11.23
CA GLY A 662 10.80 -35.85 -11.64
C GLY A 662 11.81 -34.99 -10.86
N ALA A 663 11.38 -33.96 -10.11
CA ALA A 663 12.28 -33.13 -9.30
C ALA A 663 12.60 -33.78 -7.94
N PRO A 664 13.87 -33.72 -7.48
CA PRO A 664 14.26 -34.23 -6.18
C PRO A 664 13.79 -33.29 -5.05
N THR A 665 13.09 -33.84 -4.08
CA THR A 665 12.44 -33.10 -3.00
C THR A 665 12.34 -33.94 -1.73
N GLU A 666 12.07 -33.30 -0.61
CA GLU A 666 12.02 -34.00 0.67
C GLU A 666 10.72 -34.82 0.86
N SER A 667 10.78 -35.76 1.78
CA SER A 667 9.60 -36.40 2.37
C SER A 667 9.27 -35.73 3.70
N LEU A 668 8.17 -36.12 4.36
CA LEU A 668 7.82 -35.56 5.66
C LEU A 668 8.91 -35.87 6.70
N TYR A 669 9.48 -34.84 7.31
CA TYR A 669 10.26 -34.94 8.54
C TYR A 669 9.33 -34.66 9.74
N PRO A 670 8.99 -35.67 10.57
CA PRO A 670 8.06 -35.52 11.67
C PRO A 670 8.75 -34.89 12.89
N ALA A 671 9.24 -33.65 12.75
CA ALA A 671 9.69 -32.87 13.90
C ALA A 671 8.53 -32.69 14.88
N PRO A 672 8.78 -32.65 16.21
CA PRO A 672 7.73 -32.47 17.22
C PRO A 672 6.74 -31.34 16.89
N ASP A 673 7.25 -30.18 16.50
CA ASP A 673 6.46 -28.99 16.14
C ASP A 673 5.56 -29.26 14.91
N VAL A 674 6.10 -29.91 13.87
CA VAL A 674 5.36 -30.29 12.65
C VAL A 674 4.25 -31.28 12.96
N VAL A 675 4.47 -32.19 13.92
CA VAL A 675 3.48 -33.18 14.35
C VAL A 675 2.41 -32.55 15.23
N ALA A 676 2.78 -31.56 16.04
CA ALA A 676 1.85 -30.83 16.89
C ALA A 676 0.83 -30.02 16.06
N GLU A 677 1.23 -29.53 14.89
CA GLU A 677 0.39 -28.78 13.94
C GLU A 677 -0.58 -29.65 13.11
N LEU A 678 -0.43 -30.99 13.13
CA LEU A 678 -1.35 -31.87 12.40
C LEU A 678 -2.74 -31.91 13.05
N PRO A 679 -3.83 -31.96 12.26
CA PRO A 679 -5.17 -32.21 12.80
C PRO A 679 -5.19 -33.46 13.68
N GLU A 680 -5.93 -33.43 14.79
CA GLU A 680 -5.92 -34.51 15.79
C GLU A 680 -6.08 -35.93 15.21
N PRO A 681 -6.99 -36.19 14.25
CA PRO A 681 -7.11 -37.52 13.63
C PRO A 681 -5.84 -37.96 12.90
N MET A 682 -5.13 -36.99 12.31
CA MET A 682 -3.91 -37.19 11.56
C MET A 682 -2.72 -37.43 12.50
N ARG A 683 -2.64 -36.64 13.57
CA ARG A 683 -1.65 -36.79 14.64
C ARG A 683 -1.77 -38.13 15.36
N GLN A 684 -2.98 -38.57 15.69
CA GLN A 684 -3.23 -39.89 16.27
C GLN A 684 -2.78 -41.02 15.34
N ALA A 685 -3.15 -40.95 14.05
CA ALA A 685 -2.70 -41.92 13.06
C ALA A 685 -1.17 -41.96 12.92
N LEU A 686 -0.49 -40.82 13.08
CA LEU A 686 0.96 -40.75 13.08
C LEU A 686 1.58 -41.35 14.35
N TYR A 687 1.02 -41.08 15.54
CA TYR A 687 1.46 -41.65 16.81
C TYR A 687 1.31 -43.18 16.88
N GLU A 688 0.28 -43.74 16.25
CA GLU A 688 0.15 -45.20 16.12
C GLU A 688 1.30 -45.83 15.31
N ARG A 689 1.84 -45.09 14.34
CA ARG A 689 2.92 -45.55 13.46
C ARG A 689 4.30 -45.28 14.02
N LEU A 690 4.47 -44.14 14.69
CA LEU A 690 5.72 -43.71 15.32
C LEU A 690 5.46 -43.37 16.79
N PRO A 691 5.35 -44.38 17.69
CA PRO A 691 5.02 -44.16 19.09
C PRO A 691 5.99 -43.24 19.83
N ALA A 692 7.25 -43.16 19.39
CA ALA A 692 8.25 -42.27 19.99
C ALA A 692 7.83 -40.79 19.95
N LEU A 693 7.10 -40.36 18.90
CA LEU A 693 6.60 -39.00 18.77
C LEU A 693 5.58 -38.64 19.86
N ARG A 694 4.82 -39.62 20.38
CA ARG A 694 3.86 -39.41 21.47
C ARG A 694 4.56 -39.04 22.78
N ASP A 695 5.78 -39.54 22.97
CA ASP A 695 6.59 -39.27 24.16
C ASP A 695 7.54 -38.07 23.97
N GLY A 696 7.38 -37.29 22.89
CA GLY A 696 8.28 -36.18 22.54
C GLY A 696 9.70 -36.62 22.18
N ARG A 697 9.89 -37.91 21.83
CA ARG A 697 11.19 -38.47 21.45
C ARG A 697 11.33 -38.54 19.94
N THR A 698 12.51 -38.20 19.42
CA THR A 698 12.86 -38.41 18.02
C THR A 698 12.79 -39.90 17.67
N PRO A 699 11.96 -40.33 16.71
CA PRO A 699 11.93 -41.71 16.26
C PRO A 699 13.26 -42.08 15.61
N GLY A 700 13.71 -43.33 15.76
CA GLY A 700 14.93 -43.80 15.10
C GLY A 700 14.81 -43.66 13.58
N GLY A 701 15.86 -43.14 12.93
CA GLY A 701 15.86 -42.77 11.51
C GLY A 701 15.53 -41.30 11.24
N PHE A 702 15.13 -40.53 12.25
CA PHE A 702 14.86 -39.09 12.14
C PHE A 702 15.79 -38.24 13.02
N GLU A 703 17.00 -38.73 13.30
CA GLU A 703 17.98 -37.99 14.10
C GLU A 703 18.48 -36.73 13.39
N SER A 704 18.43 -36.72 12.05
CA SER A 704 18.80 -35.59 11.21
C SER A 704 18.00 -35.60 9.91
N LEU A 705 17.92 -34.43 9.27
CA LEU A 705 17.44 -34.34 7.89
C LEU A 705 18.40 -35.06 6.93
N ALA A 706 17.86 -35.66 5.88
CA ALA A 706 18.61 -36.23 4.76
C ALA A 706 19.73 -35.33 4.21
N ARG A 707 19.54 -34.01 4.20
CA ARG A 707 20.53 -33.00 3.78
C ARG A 707 20.37 -31.72 4.61
N VAL A 708 21.39 -30.86 4.60
CA VAL A 708 21.38 -29.56 5.29
C VAL A 708 20.30 -28.67 4.69
N ALA A 709 19.43 -28.14 5.54
CA ALA A 709 18.41 -27.18 5.14
C ALA A 709 18.90 -25.74 5.35
N LEU A 710 18.79 -24.91 4.32
CA LEU A 710 19.20 -23.51 4.39
C LEU A 710 18.13 -22.64 5.04
N ARG A 711 18.57 -21.62 5.77
CA ARG A 711 17.71 -20.54 6.27
C ARG A 711 17.29 -19.64 5.11
N GLY A 712 16.18 -18.90 5.26
CA GLY A 712 15.65 -18.08 4.17
C GLY A 712 16.64 -17.07 3.57
N ARG A 713 17.48 -16.46 4.40
CA ARG A 713 18.55 -15.55 3.92
C ARG A 713 19.64 -16.26 3.11
N GLU A 714 20.03 -17.47 3.51
CA GLU A 714 21.05 -18.29 2.84
C GLU A 714 20.52 -18.79 1.49
N ALA A 715 19.28 -19.28 1.50
CA ALA A 715 18.56 -19.71 0.30
C ALA A 715 18.46 -18.59 -0.76
N ARG A 716 18.10 -17.37 -0.38
CA ARG A 716 17.99 -16.24 -1.31
C ARG A 716 19.33 -15.85 -1.93
N ILE A 717 20.43 -15.93 -1.17
CA ILE A 717 21.77 -15.66 -1.71
C ILE A 717 22.11 -16.72 -2.76
N LEU A 718 21.95 -18.00 -2.43
CA LEU A 718 22.21 -19.10 -3.37
C LEU A 718 21.38 -18.95 -4.65
N TRP A 719 20.08 -18.71 -4.52
CA TRP A 719 19.15 -18.59 -5.65
C TRP A 719 19.49 -17.42 -6.58
N ARG A 720 19.83 -16.26 -6.00
CA ARG A 720 20.26 -15.07 -6.77
C ARG A 720 21.57 -15.31 -7.52
N GLU A 721 22.56 -15.94 -6.87
CA GLU A 721 23.86 -16.22 -7.50
C GLU A 721 23.77 -17.28 -8.59
N MET A 722 22.93 -18.31 -8.42
CA MET A 722 22.64 -19.29 -9.47
C MET A 722 22.02 -18.64 -10.71
N ALA A 723 21.10 -17.67 -10.52
CA ALA A 723 20.49 -16.92 -11.63
C ALA A 723 21.53 -16.07 -12.38
N ARG A 724 22.47 -15.42 -11.67
CA ARG A 724 23.56 -14.63 -12.26
C ARG A 724 24.57 -15.47 -13.04
N GLY A 725 24.90 -16.66 -12.52
CA GLY A 725 25.84 -17.58 -13.16
C GLY A 725 25.30 -18.29 -14.41
N ARG A 726 24.01 -18.12 -14.76
CA ARG A 726 23.27 -18.98 -15.71
C ARG A 726 23.39 -20.47 -15.39
N GLU A 727 23.64 -20.81 -14.12
CA GLU A 727 23.66 -22.19 -13.67
C GLU A 727 22.23 -22.73 -13.74
N HIS A 728 21.99 -23.60 -14.72
CA HIS A 728 20.83 -24.47 -14.69
C HIS A 728 21.23 -25.71 -13.91
N GLN A 729 20.36 -26.21 -13.02
CA GLN A 729 20.58 -27.57 -12.51
C GLN A 729 20.79 -28.50 -13.71
N PRO A 730 21.81 -29.37 -13.68
CA PRO A 730 22.16 -30.18 -14.83
C PRO A 730 20.94 -30.98 -15.30
N GLN A 731 20.45 -30.68 -16.50
CA GLN A 731 19.44 -31.51 -17.15
C GLN A 731 20.06 -32.89 -17.39
N ARG A 732 19.51 -33.91 -16.72
CA ARG A 732 19.68 -35.33 -17.08
C ARG A 732 21.13 -35.81 -17.24
N GLN A 733 22.02 -35.56 -16.30
CA GLN A 733 23.23 -36.38 -16.21
C GLN A 733 23.41 -36.96 -14.82
N VAL A 734 23.36 -38.30 -14.79
CA VAL A 734 23.54 -39.21 -13.65
C VAL A 734 22.32 -39.37 -12.75
N ALA A 735 21.27 -39.96 -13.33
CA ALA A 735 20.44 -40.89 -12.55
C ALA A 735 21.35 -42.00 -11.99
N PRO A 736 21.29 -42.36 -10.68
CA PRO A 736 21.79 -43.67 -10.26
C PRO A 736 21.10 -44.74 -11.11
N ALA A 737 21.79 -45.85 -11.42
CA ALA A 737 21.27 -46.90 -12.29
C ALA A 737 19.84 -47.36 -11.89
N SER A 738 19.48 -47.23 -10.61
CA SER A 738 18.15 -47.45 -10.07
C SER A 738 17.04 -46.59 -10.68
N TYR A 739 17.29 -45.32 -11.01
CA TYR A 739 16.26 -44.41 -11.56
C TYR A 739 15.99 -44.68 -13.05
N ALA A 740 17.00 -45.05 -13.83
CA ALA A 740 16.83 -45.44 -15.24
C ALA A 740 16.19 -46.84 -15.41
N LEU A 741 16.28 -47.70 -14.38
CA LEU A 741 15.66 -49.03 -14.35
C LEU A 741 14.22 -49.00 -13.78
N ALA A 742 13.86 -47.97 -13.03
CA ALA A 742 12.52 -47.78 -12.44
C ALA A 742 11.49 -47.21 -13.42
N ARG A 743 11.97 -46.58 -14.50
CA ARG A 743 11.18 -45.95 -15.56
C ARG A 743 11.16 -46.86 -16.78
#